data_AF-A0AAI9ZXH0-F1
#
_entry.id   AF-A0AAI9ZXH0-F1
#
_cell.length_a   1.000
_cell.length_b   1.000
_cell.length_c   1.000
_cell.angle_alpha   90.00
_cell.angle_beta   90.00
_cell.angle_gamma   90.00
#
_symmetry.space_group_name_H-M   'P 1'
#
loop_
_entity.id
_entity.type
_entity.pdbx_description
1 polymer ?
#
loop_
_entity_poly.entity_id
_entity_poly.type
_entity_poly.pdbx_seq_one_letter_code
_entity_poly.pdbx_strand_id
1 'polypeptide(L)'
;MADFRKLALEFVLSDDSERQITITQEAASEIQSAPRPSNPVARWVESIRPWMPSANEDQDDGDGDVIARSKALSFLAGTLEHLDPAFLKADQTNLLVAFFGSMFKVDHKAGIMPAAKALDRTASMKTFQPQKGNDIIQSVCSLGDDFKSQVAETRGTVYELLDHLITNPDVANDLQYQHGTTSGFITDLLQLCRNERDPKCLMTWFKILKVFLSDFSPAQEVVDEIFSIFSAYFPISLRTSQHPSGITADDLKLALRACFSAHHRVASKAIPYLLGRLDQPDSVSVNVKVDILKTMTTCLSSYEHVQQGVTPFTDKIWDSLKYEVRNGEIEDTINATLEVIRTVAKRLTGDELRDFALTVQRDCLEDLSNPIYTAASGKLLISIHSAKPAAFALMISPSVTHIKENLRHTKSPDHTKNLLILLNSLLELRLALIGGDVELSAEDAEAFKSTEPLLAPIYKQTYLPLFQKALQDTAQPEDITIGQQATKGLGLMVCQRAAQTGHSNLPMLPEETLTEICDNLATLALQAPDEPAKDKNQLKISDEAAIALQKATMAHPPAQAKLIAICFQVCDAYSTSPSAKTLDRVHDILKYNLARLTYVFCSQCPRSEKLKLYTSFLEALLLNLHKMMDVKADPKIWSVIATYIFSAMLQFKEAAKEHISHPVKNNFSDKRFDNNWVSYVANRFTNLPRRTDDRIDVMELIDESNEVDNLQGDLALINLYVTRQLYRRATKIISYANNSELSLALSDDFSRKDPEDKNEEDAYLHHLSSIATFTIQHMSEYQQTNLLLNEEVVTLFRGSDRYRHPNADENHSWNNSELRMAMLRTMGLPQPPYSLRNPPQFPISGFSHGRTVVLSLGIIQAFHPTTVERLVERGTAHQILVAGLLTRDHSDSPKCRHVVSAILSVVANKYKVENLNDIVQMMETQMNFVVSEERLSDKLERITGYLDHEENVVAGHSVNDLRAALARPVFAIVVGILRRYAGNALKNVLTAITQGPGNKKIGHMLARSMDFIFTDLNVAKPQLYGQLKKLWVQRAYYELVKPMLPKAWPAGSNSKDDMLVAANYSIAVLRAVKHITYAHYEDDTEDLIRIILCAIRNLPASADVAAGLHILVVITENSPRRMQPFLKSVIDASLSIFRRGRTHQAGEDNAWMPENYMPFDRSGFQEAQCRALVVRLIGQLPPNFEHRHLLDSASQAKRLLAQASGDESRMVREAALKSRKAWDEVN
;
A
#
# COMPACT_ATOMS: atom_id res chain seq x y z
N MET A 1 0.39 -36.52 -57.21
CA MET A 1 0.27 -37.60 -56.22
C MET A 1 1.62 -37.71 -55.57
N ALA A 2 1.75 -37.15 -54.38
CA ALA A 2 2.95 -37.31 -53.57
C ALA A 2 3.21 -38.80 -53.30
N ASP A 3 4.48 -39.17 -53.26
CA ASP A 3 4.90 -40.49 -52.84
C ASP A 3 5.01 -40.50 -51.32
N PHE A 4 3.96 -41.01 -50.63
CA PHE A 4 3.96 -41.09 -49.16
C PHE A 4 5.19 -41.84 -48.61
N ARG A 5 5.79 -42.78 -49.36
CA ARG A 5 7.03 -43.45 -48.94
C ARG A 5 8.21 -42.51 -48.91
N LYS A 6 8.27 -41.58 -49.88
CA LYS A 6 9.29 -40.53 -49.91
C LYS A 6 9.12 -39.56 -48.75
N LEU A 7 7.88 -39.11 -48.47
CA LEU A 7 7.59 -38.22 -47.34
C LEU A 7 7.90 -38.89 -45.99
N ALA A 8 7.54 -40.17 -45.81
CA ALA A 8 7.87 -40.93 -44.61
C ALA A 8 9.40 -41.07 -44.43
N LEU A 9 10.14 -41.36 -45.50
CA LEU A 9 11.60 -41.44 -45.46
C LEU A 9 12.23 -40.08 -45.11
N GLU A 10 11.77 -39.00 -45.74
CA GLU A 10 12.22 -37.63 -45.44
C GLU A 10 11.92 -37.26 -43.98
N PHE A 11 10.77 -37.65 -43.44
CA PHE A 11 10.42 -37.41 -42.04
C PHE A 11 11.34 -38.16 -41.08
N VAL A 12 11.58 -39.45 -41.31
CA VAL A 12 12.41 -40.30 -40.45
C VAL A 12 13.87 -39.83 -40.43
N LEU A 13 14.39 -39.39 -41.57
CA LEU A 13 15.75 -38.87 -41.70
C LEU A 13 15.91 -37.43 -41.18
N SER A 14 14.82 -36.68 -40.98
CA SER A 14 14.85 -35.32 -40.46
C SER A 14 15.03 -35.30 -38.94
N ASP A 15 15.91 -34.43 -38.45
CA ASP A 15 16.04 -34.07 -37.04
C ASP A 15 15.50 -32.66 -36.73
N ASP A 16 15.05 -31.92 -37.77
CA ASP A 16 14.42 -30.61 -37.64
C ASP A 16 12.90 -30.74 -37.48
N SER A 17 12.40 -30.22 -36.35
CA SER A 17 10.97 -30.24 -35.99
C SER A 17 10.11 -29.39 -36.93
N GLU A 18 10.59 -28.23 -37.41
CA GLU A 18 9.82 -27.39 -38.34
C GLU A 18 9.65 -28.08 -39.69
N ARG A 19 10.71 -28.76 -40.15
CA ARG A 19 10.66 -29.56 -41.36
C ARG A 19 9.71 -30.75 -41.21
N GLN A 20 9.74 -31.44 -40.07
CA GLN A 20 8.82 -32.53 -39.77
C GLN A 20 7.35 -32.10 -39.82
N ILE A 21 7.01 -30.94 -39.24
CA ILE A 21 5.65 -30.37 -39.30
C ILE A 21 5.25 -30.04 -40.75
N THR A 22 6.17 -29.50 -41.55
CA THR A 22 5.89 -29.21 -42.97
C THR A 22 5.56 -30.48 -43.74
N ILE A 23 6.29 -31.57 -43.48
CA ILE A 23 6.09 -32.87 -44.14
C ILE A 23 4.74 -33.48 -43.75
N THR A 24 4.32 -33.39 -42.48
CA THR A 24 3.01 -33.91 -42.04
C THR A 24 1.86 -33.08 -42.59
N GLN A 25 2.01 -31.77 -42.75
CA GLN A 25 1.04 -30.90 -43.43
C GLN A 25 0.92 -31.23 -44.92
N GLU A 26 2.04 -31.45 -45.61
CA GLU A 26 2.07 -31.88 -47.00
C GLU A 26 1.36 -33.22 -47.18
N ALA A 27 1.66 -34.19 -46.31
CA ALA A 27 0.99 -35.50 -46.31
C ALA A 27 -0.52 -35.37 -46.07
N ALA A 28 -0.97 -34.53 -45.14
CA ALA A 28 -2.39 -34.31 -44.88
C ALA A 28 -3.10 -33.65 -46.08
N SER A 29 -2.49 -32.65 -46.71
CA SER A 29 -3.03 -31.99 -47.90
C SER A 29 -3.18 -32.95 -49.09
N GLU A 30 -2.21 -33.84 -49.29
CA GLU A 30 -2.25 -34.87 -50.33
C GLU A 30 -3.32 -35.94 -50.04
N ILE A 31 -3.52 -36.32 -48.77
CA ILE A 31 -4.63 -37.19 -48.38
C ILE A 31 -5.98 -36.53 -48.72
N GLN A 32 -6.14 -35.25 -48.41
CA GLN A 32 -7.40 -34.51 -48.60
C GLN A 32 -7.71 -34.18 -50.06
N SER A 33 -6.69 -33.95 -50.89
CA SER A 33 -6.83 -33.61 -52.31
C SER A 33 -6.90 -34.82 -53.25
N ALA A 34 -6.68 -36.04 -52.72
CA ALA A 34 -6.66 -37.26 -53.51
C ALA A 34 -8.04 -37.59 -54.15
N PRO A 35 -8.06 -38.12 -55.40
CA PRO A 35 -9.30 -38.52 -56.05
C PRO A 35 -10.05 -39.61 -55.26
N ARG A 36 -11.37 -39.52 -55.18
CA ARG A 36 -12.25 -40.44 -54.41
C ARG A 36 -11.97 -41.96 -54.54
N PRO A 37 -11.56 -42.52 -55.70
CA PRO A 37 -11.27 -43.96 -55.81
C PRO A 37 -9.88 -44.41 -55.32
N SER A 38 -8.95 -43.52 -54.94
CA SER A 38 -7.53 -43.87 -54.79
C SER A 38 -7.08 -44.34 -53.39
N ASN A 39 -8.00 -44.66 -52.47
CA ASN A 39 -7.78 -45.06 -51.06
C ASN A 39 -6.47 -44.49 -50.44
N PRO A 40 -6.35 -43.15 -50.33
CA PRO A 40 -5.10 -42.48 -49.94
C PRO A 40 -4.65 -42.85 -48.52
N VAL A 41 -5.59 -43.10 -47.61
CA VAL A 41 -5.33 -43.47 -46.20
C VAL A 41 -4.58 -44.80 -46.12
N ALA A 42 -4.99 -45.82 -46.90
CA ALA A 42 -4.29 -47.11 -46.91
C ALA A 42 -2.85 -46.98 -47.43
N ARG A 43 -2.64 -46.22 -48.51
CA ARG A 43 -1.30 -45.98 -49.08
C ARG A 43 -0.39 -45.19 -48.12
N TRP A 44 -0.97 -44.26 -47.37
CA TRP A 44 -0.26 -43.49 -46.37
C TRP A 44 0.15 -44.36 -45.18
N VAL A 45 -0.74 -45.22 -44.64
CA VAL A 45 -0.36 -46.19 -43.59
C VAL A 45 0.67 -47.20 -44.10
N GLU A 46 0.52 -47.71 -45.33
CA GLU A 46 1.48 -48.64 -45.95
C GLU A 46 2.87 -48.02 -46.20
N SER A 47 2.97 -46.68 -46.18
CA SER A 47 4.23 -45.99 -46.46
C SER A 47 5.32 -46.26 -45.43
N ILE A 48 4.91 -46.56 -44.19
CA ILE A 48 5.85 -46.82 -43.09
C ILE A 48 6.20 -48.30 -42.94
N ARG A 49 5.63 -49.18 -43.78
CA ARG A 49 5.90 -50.64 -43.76
C ARG A 49 7.39 -51.01 -43.70
N PRO A 50 8.34 -50.30 -44.35
CA PRO A 50 9.76 -50.62 -44.26
C PRO A 50 10.35 -50.58 -42.84
N TRP A 51 9.72 -49.83 -41.93
CA TRP A 51 10.15 -49.72 -40.53
C TRP A 51 9.25 -50.50 -39.57
N MET A 52 8.22 -51.21 -40.03
CA MET A 52 7.36 -51.98 -39.13
C MET A 52 7.91 -53.41 -38.95
N PRO A 53 7.89 -53.97 -37.72
CA PRO A 53 8.41 -55.31 -37.48
C PRO A 53 7.63 -56.37 -38.29
N SER A 54 8.38 -57.25 -38.97
CA SER A 54 7.82 -58.42 -39.67
C SER A 54 7.44 -59.49 -38.64
N ALA A 55 6.32 -60.20 -38.85
CA ALA A 55 5.81 -61.18 -37.89
C ALA A 55 6.72 -62.40 -37.60
N ASN A 56 7.89 -62.51 -38.23
CA ASN A 56 8.76 -63.71 -38.23
C ASN A 56 10.26 -63.45 -37.95
N GLU A 57 10.67 -62.27 -37.50
CA GLU A 57 12.10 -62.01 -37.22
C GLU A 57 12.37 -61.90 -35.71
N ASP A 58 13.20 -62.82 -35.21
CA ASP A 58 13.75 -62.81 -33.85
C ASP A 58 14.57 -61.54 -33.62
N GLN A 59 14.39 -60.94 -32.44
CA GLN A 59 15.02 -59.70 -31.99
C GLN A 59 16.55 -59.81 -31.99
N ASP A 60 17.21 -59.14 -32.94
CA ASP A 60 18.65 -58.83 -32.86
C ASP A 60 18.83 -57.30 -32.80
N ASP A 61 19.60 -56.86 -31.81
CA ASP A 61 19.59 -55.52 -31.23
C ASP A 61 20.38 -54.50 -32.07
N GLY A 62 19.68 -53.49 -32.58
CA GLY A 62 20.24 -52.23 -33.01
C GLY A 62 19.35 -51.06 -32.56
N ASP A 63 19.85 -50.23 -31.64
CA ASP A 63 19.14 -49.06 -31.08
C ASP A 63 18.66 -48.07 -32.16
N GLY A 64 19.32 -48.07 -33.33
CA GLY A 64 18.97 -47.25 -34.48
C GLY A 64 17.67 -47.63 -35.19
N ASP A 65 17.20 -48.88 -35.09
CA ASP A 65 15.94 -49.29 -35.72
C ASP A 65 14.74 -48.77 -34.90
N VAL A 66 14.78 -48.86 -33.57
CA VAL A 66 13.70 -48.43 -32.66
C VAL A 66 13.37 -46.93 -32.83
N ILE A 67 14.40 -46.07 -32.95
CA ILE A 67 14.20 -44.63 -33.16
C ILE A 67 13.55 -44.38 -34.53
N ALA A 68 14.02 -45.05 -35.59
CA ALA A 68 13.46 -44.92 -36.92
C ALA A 68 11.99 -45.38 -36.96
N ARG A 69 11.66 -46.49 -36.29
CA ARG A 69 10.27 -46.98 -36.12
C ARG A 69 9.40 -45.95 -35.41
N SER A 70 9.89 -45.38 -34.30
CA SER A 70 9.15 -44.38 -33.53
C SER A 70 8.89 -43.12 -34.35
N LYS A 71 9.89 -42.65 -35.12
CA LYS A 71 9.73 -41.52 -36.05
C LYS A 71 8.74 -41.86 -37.18
N ALA A 72 8.76 -43.07 -37.73
CA ALA A 72 7.83 -43.49 -38.77
C ALA A 72 6.38 -43.53 -38.26
N LEU A 73 6.14 -44.02 -37.05
CA LEU A 73 4.82 -43.96 -36.41
C LEU A 73 4.42 -42.52 -36.06
N SER A 74 5.39 -41.68 -35.67
CA SER A 74 5.17 -40.25 -35.39
C SER A 74 4.80 -39.46 -36.65
N PHE A 75 5.32 -39.84 -37.82
CA PHE A 75 4.88 -39.29 -39.10
C PHE A 75 3.38 -39.55 -39.31
N LEU A 76 2.90 -40.75 -38.98
CA LEU A 76 1.48 -41.03 -39.07
C LEU A 76 0.67 -40.23 -38.04
N ALA A 77 1.11 -40.20 -36.78
CA ALA A 77 0.43 -39.42 -35.74
C ALA A 77 0.34 -37.92 -36.10
N GLY A 78 1.45 -37.31 -36.53
CA GLY A 78 1.49 -35.90 -36.91
C GLY A 78 0.71 -35.58 -38.19
N THR A 79 0.61 -36.52 -39.13
CA THR A 79 -0.27 -36.31 -40.30
C THR A 79 -1.75 -36.27 -39.89
N LEU A 80 -2.18 -37.09 -38.91
CA LEU A 80 -3.55 -37.07 -38.40
C LEU A 80 -3.91 -35.75 -37.71
N GLU A 81 -2.95 -35.09 -37.06
CA GLU A 81 -3.17 -33.80 -36.41
C GLU A 81 -3.62 -32.71 -37.40
N HIS A 82 -3.15 -32.77 -38.65
CA HIS A 82 -3.46 -31.81 -39.70
C HIS A 82 -4.65 -32.18 -40.59
N LEU A 83 -5.23 -33.37 -40.42
CA LEU A 83 -6.43 -33.76 -41.16
C LEU A 83 -7.69 -33.08 -40.61
N ASP A 84 -8.60 -32.70 -41.52
CA ASP A 84 -9.94 -32.22 -41.18
C ASP A 84 -10.69 -33.31 -40.37
N PRO A 85 -11.20 -32.99 -39.17
CA PRO A 85 -11.97 -33.92 -38.33
C PRO A 85 -13.15 -34.62 -39.01
N ALA A 86 -13.66 -34.06 -40.12
CA ALA A 86 -14.77 -34.62 -40.89
C ALA A 86 -14.34 -35.53 -42.06
N PHE A 87 -13.04 -35.64 -42.34
CA PHE A 87 -12.55 -36.25 -43.58
C PHE A 87 -12.62 -37.77 -43.58
N LEU A 88 -12.22 -38.41 -42.48
CA LEU A 88 -12.15 -39.86 -42.39
C LEU A 88 -13.56 -40.47 -42.40
N LYS A 89 -13.70 -41.64 -43.03
CA LYS A 89 -14.92 -42.46 -42.94
C LYS A 89 -14.85 -43.38 -41.73
N ALA A 90 -16.01 -43.84 -41.25
CA ALA A 90 -16.09 -44.77 -40.11
C ALA A 90 -15.20 -46.02 -40.27
N ASP A 91 -15.17 -46.65 -41.45
CA ASP A 91 -14.31 -47.83 -41.70
C ASP A 91 -12.81 -47.50 -41.59
N GLN A 92 -12.41 -46.29 -42.02
CA GLN A 92 -11.03 -45.84 -41.93
C GLN A 92 -10.66 -45.49 -40.49
N THR A 93 -11.56 -44.83 -39.76
CA THR A 93 -11.40 -44.57 -38.32
C THR A 93 -11.25 -45.90 -37.56
N ASN A 94 -12.09 -46.89 -37.84
CA ASN A 94 -12.02 -48.22 -37.23
C ASN A 94 -10.71 -48.96 -37.56
N LEU A 95 -10.22 -48.86 -38.80
CA LEU A 95 -8.94 -49.43 -39.20
C LEU A 95 -7.78 -48.77 -38.43
N LEU A 96 -7.79 -47.45 -38.29
CA LEU A 96 -6.75 -46.73 -37.54
C LEU A 96 -6.78 -47.07 -36.05
N VAL A 97 -7.97 -47.19 -35.46
CA VAL A 97 -8.12 -47.65 -34.07
C VAL A 97 -7.51 -49.04 -33.91
N ALA A 98 -7.81 -49.98 -34.80
CA ALA A 98 -7.24 -51.33 -34.72
C ALA A 98 -5.72 -51.34 -34.94
N PHE A 99 -5.22 -50.57 -35.91
CA PHE A 99 -3.79 -50.47 -36.22
C PHE A 99 -2.99 -49.90 -35.06
N PHE A 100 -3.32 -48.68 -34.60
CA PHE A 100 -2.59 -48.06 -33.49
C PHE A 100 -2.86 -48.76 -32.16
N GLY A 101 -4.07 -49.31 -31.96
CA GLY A 101 -4.38 -50.15 -30.79
C GLY A 101 -3.48 -51.39 -30.69
N SER A 102 -3.11 -51.99 -31.83
CA SER A 102 -2.21 -53.14 -31.83
C SER A 102 -0.79 -52.80 -31.34
N MET A 103 -0.35 -51.54 -31.45
CA MET A 103 1.00 -51.11 -31.03
C MET A 103 1.23 -51.30 -29.53
N PHE A 104 0.17 -51.19 -28.71
CA PHE A 104 0.21 -51.48 -27.28
C PHE A 104 0.41 -52.96 -26.93
N LYS A 105 0.39 -53.86 -27.92
CA LYS A 105 0.63 -55.30 -27.77
C LYS A 105 1.94 -55.76 -28.40
N VAL A 106 2.38 -55.09 -29.47
CA VAL A 106 3.46 -55.61 -30.34
C VAL A 106 4.71 -54.74 -30.38
N ASP A 107 4.65 -53.45 -30.00
CA ASP A 107 5.83 -52.57 -30.02
C ASP A 107 5.88 -51.64 -28.80
N HIS A 108 6.20 -52.22 -27.65
CA HIS A 108 6.27 -51.50 -26.38
C HIS A 108 7.46 -50.52 -26.29
N LYS A 109 8.45 -50.62 -27.19
CA LYS A 109 9.65 -49.77 -27.16
C LYS A 109 9.49 -48.50 -28.02
N ALA A 110 8.97 -48.61 -29.25
CA ALA A 110 8.88 -47.47 -30.17
C ALA A 110 7.45 -46.93 -30.35
N GLY A 111 6.43 -47.78 -30.18
CA GLY A 111 5.09 -47.52 -30.70
C GLY A 111 4.11 -46.83 -29.77
N ILE A 112 4.37 -46.80 -28.46
CA ILE A 112 3.37 -46.39 -27.45
C ILE A 112 3.00 -44.91 -27.54
N MET A 113 3.98 -44.00 -27.50
CA MET A 113 3.69 -42.56 -27.55
C MET A 113 3.06 -42.14 -28.89
N PRO A 114 3.58 -42.56 -30.07
CA PRO A 114 2.94 -42.22 -31.34
C PRO A 114 1.53 -42.80 -31.47
N ALA A 115 1.31 -44.04 -31.02
CA ALA A 115 -0.01 -44.67 -31.04
C ALA A 115 -1.01 -43.93 -30.15
N ALA A 116 -0.59 -43.52 -28.94
CA ALA A 116 -1.44 -42.73 -28.05
C ALA A 116 -1.85 -41.39 -28.68
N LYS A 117 -0.91 -40.63 -29.26
CA LYS A 117 -1.22 -39.37 -29.98
C LYS A 117 -2.14 -39.59 -31.17
N ALA A 118 -1.88 -40.62 -31.97
CA ALA A 118 -2.69 -40.95 -33.13
C ALA A 118 -4.12 -41.33 -32.74
N LEU A 119 -4.28 -42.14 -31.68
CA LEU A 119 -5.59 -42.54 -31.18
C LEU A 119 -6.35 -41.41 -30.52
N ASP A 120 -5.66 -40.52 -29.80
CA ASP A 120 -6.27 -39.32 -29.23
C ASP A 120 -6.87 -38.45 -30.32
N ARG A 121 -6.09 -38.20 -31.38
CA ARG A 121 -6.58 -37.47 -32.55
C ARG A 121 -7.70 -38.22 -33.29
N THR A 122 -7.62 -39.55 -33.36
CA THR A 122 -8.64 -40.39 -34.00
C THR A 122 -9.97 -40.36 -33.22
N ALA A 123 -9.91 -40.31 -31.88
CA ALA A 123 -11.07 -40.17 -31.02
C ALA A 123 -11.78 -38.82 -31.17
N SER A 124 -11.07 -37.76 -31.60
CA SER A 124 -11.66 -36.46 -31.93
C SER A 124 -12.32 -36.37 -33.33
N MET A 125 -12.27 -37.43 -34.14
CA MET A 125 -12.85 -37.42 -35.50
C MET A 125 -14.38 -37.51 -35.45
N LYS A 126 -15.08 -36.78 -36.34
CA LYS A 126 -16.56 -36.77 -36.36
C LYS A 126 -17.20 -38.14 -36.62
N THR A 127 -16.47 -39.03 -37.29
CA THR A 127 -16.92 -40.40 -37.60
C THR A 127 -16.48 -41.42 -36.57
N PHE A 128 -15.87 -40.99 -35.45
CA PHE A 128 -15.50 -41.88 -34.36
C PHE A 128 -16.76 -42.52 -33.76
N GLN A 129 -16.71 -43.85 -33.62
CA GLN A 129 -17.79 -44.63 -33.02
C GLN A 129 -17.51 -44.76 -31.52
N PRO A 130 -18.43 -44.33 -30.63
CA PRO A 130 -18.19 -44.38 -29.18
C PRO A 130 -17.77 -45.76 -28.64
N GLN A 131 -18.29 -46.83 -29.25
CA GLN A 131 -17.94 -48.23 -28.93
C GLN A 131 -16.43 -48.51 -29.03
N LYS A 132 -15.73 -47.76 -29.89
CA LYS A 132 -14.28 -47.89 -30.06
C LYS A 132 -13.48 -47.32 -28.90
N GLY A 133 -14.09 -46.51 -28.03
CA GLY A 133 -13.45 -46.07 -26.79
C GLY A 133 -13.06 -47.26 -25.90
N ASN A 134 -13.95 -48.23 -25.73
CA ASN A 134 -13.64 -49.45 -24.98
C ASN A 134 -12.53 -50.28 -25.64
N ASP A 135 -12.53 -50.41 -26.97
CA ASP A 135 -11.48 -51.13 -27.71
C ASP A 135 -10.10 -50.48 -27.51
N ILE A 136 -10.04 -49.14 -27.48
CA ILE A 136 -8.81 -48.40 -27.20
C ILE A 136 -8.35 -48.62 -25.76
N ILE A 137 -9.24 -48.49 -24.78
CA ILE A 137 -8.92 -48.73 -23.36
C ILE A 137 -8.37 -50.14 -23.16
N GLN A 138 -9.02 -51.16 -23.72
CA GLN A 138 -8.57 -52.56 -23.63
C GLN A 138 -7.22 -52.78 -24.32
N SER A 139 -6.96 -52.07 -25.42
CA SER A 139 -5.65 -52.09 -26.08
C SER A 139 -4.58 -51.48 -25.18
N VAL A 140 -4.85 -50.34 -24.55
CA VAL A 140 -3.93 -49.70 -23.59
C VAL A 140 -3.68 -50.60 -22.38
N CYS A 141 -4.72 -51.21 -21.80
CA CYS A 141 -4.61 -52.12 -20.66
C CYS A 141 -3.75 -53.37 -20.95
N SER A 142 -3.65 -53.78 -22.21
CA SER A 142 -2.82 -54.93 -22.59
C SER A 142 -1.31 -54.72 -22.39
N LEU A 143 -0.86 -53.48 -22.16
CA LEU A 143 0.51 -53.18 -21.74
C LEU A 143 0.88 -53.82 -20.39
N GLY A 144 -0.09 -53.97 -19.48
CA GLY A 144 0.15 -54.49 -18.13
C GLY A 144 1.34 -53.83 -17.42
N ASP A 145 2.28 -54.65 -16.94
CA ASP A 145 3.47 -54.20 -16.21
C ASP A 145 4.50 -53.46 -17.08
N ASP A 146 4.36 -53.45 -18.41
CA ASP A 146 5.27 -52.68 -19.28
C ASP A 146 4.93 -51.19 -19.29
N PHE A 147 3.71 -50.80 -18.88
CA PHE A 147 3.31 -49.39 -18.81
C PHE A 147 4.17 -48.59 -17.82
N LYS A 148 4.41 -49.13 -16.61
CA LYS A 148 5.29 -48.49 -15.60
C LYS A 148 6.74 -48.34 -16.07
N SER A 149 7.18 -49.14 -17.04
CA SER A 149 8.54 -49.10 -17.58
C SER A 149 8.75 -47.98 -18.61
N GLN A 150 7.65 -47.46 -19.19
CA GLN A 150 7.68 -46.33 -20.12
C GLN A 150 8.18 -45.07 -19.42
N VAL A 151 8.81 -44.15 -20.17
CA VAL A 151 9.20 -42.84 -19.62
C VAL A 151 7.98 -41.99 -19.27
N ALA A 152 8.15 -41.05 -18.34
CA ALA A 152 7.04 -40.23 -17.82
C ALA A 152 6.28 -39.45 -18.92
N GLU A 153 7.00 -38.95 -19.92
CA GLU A 153 6.38 -38.26 -21.06
C GLU A 153 5.43 -39.17 -21.85
N THR A 154 5.85 -40.41 -22.16
CA THR A 154 5.01 -41.43 -22.83
C THR A 154 3.79 -41.79 -22.00
N ARG A 155 3.97 -42.03 -20.69
CA ARG A 155 2.85 -42.31 -19.79
C ARG A 155 1.87 -41.14 -19.74
N GLY A 156 2.38 -39.91 -19.71
CA GLY A 156 1.59 -38.69 -19.76
C GLY A 156 0.67 -38.61 -20.97
N THR A 157 1.17 -38.94 -22.17
CA THR A 157 0.35 -38.99 -23.40
C THR A 157 -0.73 -40.06 -23.32
N VAL A 158 -0.45 -41.22 -22.73
CA VAL A 158 -1.46 -42.27 -22.51
C VAL A 158 -2.53 -41.80 -21.52
N TYR A 159 -2.15 -41.13 -20.43
CA TYR A 159 -3.11 -40.55 -19.49
C TYR A 159 -3.99 -39.47 -20.16
N GLU A 160 -3.42 -38.63 -21.02
CA GLU A 160 -4.17 -37.62 -21.79
C GLU A 160 -5.22 -38.29 -22.71
N LEU A 161 -4.84 -39.37 -23.42
CA LEU A 161 -5.78 -40.18 -24.21
C LEU A 161 -6.90 -40.77 -23.34
N LEU A 162 -6.56 -41.37 -22.19
CA LEU A 162 -7.55 -41.95 -21.28
C LEU A 162 -8.51 -40.89 -20.72
N ASP A 163 -8.01 -39.71 -20.36
CA ASP A 163 -8.81 -38.58 -19.92
C ASP A 163 -9.77 -38.11 -21.00
N HIS A 164 -9.31 -37.96 -22.24
CA HIS A 164 -10.16 -37.60 -23.37
C HIS A 164 -11.27 -38.64 -23.61
N LEU A 165 -10.96 -39.94 -23.55
CA LEU A 165 -11.98 -40.99 -23.72
C LEU A 165 -13.02 -40.98 -22.59
N ILE A 166 -12.58 -40.85 -21.33
CA ILE A 166 -13.47 -40.94 -20.16
C ILE A 166 -14.31 -39.66 -19.98
N THR A 167 -13.79 -38.50 -20.40
CA THR A 167 -14.51 -37.22 -20.32
C THR A 167 -15.39 -36.94 -21.52
N ASN A 168 -15.25 -37.70 -22.61
CA ASN A 168 -16.13 -37.59 -23.76
C ASN A 168 -17.52 -38.20 -23.42
N PRO A 169 -18.62 -37.43 -23.44
CA PRO A 169 -19.93 -37.91 -23.02
C PRO A 169 -20.45 -39.11 -23.82
N ASP A 170 -20.18 -39.16 -25.13
CA ASP A 170 -20.67 -40.24 -25.98
C ASP A 170 -19.96 -41.55 -25.65
N VAL A 171 -18.65 -41.49 -25.43
CA VAL A 171 -17.84 -42.65 -25.02
C VAL A 171 -18.18 -43.08 -23.60
N ALA A 172 -18.32 -42.14 -22.66
CA ALA A 172 -18.68 -42.42 -21.28
C ALA A 172 -20.05 -43.12 -21.18
N ASN A 173 -21.05 -42.65 -21.93
CA ASN A 173 -22.37 -43.27 -22.00
C ASN A 173 -22.30 -44.71 -22.55
N ASP A 174 -21.50 -44.93 -23.59
CA ASP A 174 -21.33 -46.27 -24.17
C ASP A 174 -20.60 -47.21 -23.21
N LEU A 175 -19.53 -46.74 -22.54
CA LEU A 175 -18.83 -47.50 -21.49
C LEU A 175 -19.78 -47.88 -20.34
N GLN A 176 -20.65 -46.95 -19.91
CA GLN A 176 -21.64 -47.23 -18.88
C GLN A 176 -22.71 -48.22 -19.36
N TYR A 177 -23.14 -48.12 -20.61
CA TYR A 177 -24.08 -49.07 -21.21
C TYR A 177 -23.48 -50.49 -21.31
N GLN A 178 -22.23 -50.61 -21.75
CA GLN A 178 -21.56 -51.88 -21.98
C GLN A 178 -21.20 -52.60 -20.68
N HIS A 179 -20.70 -51.88 -19.67
CA HIS A 179 -20.17 -52.48 -18.43
C HIS A 179 -21.12 -52.37 -17.23
N GLY A 180 -22.15 -51.53 -17.31
CA GLY A 180 -23.10 -51.28 -16.22
C GLY A 180 -22.40 -50.91 -14.91
N THR A 181 -22.96 -51.38 -13.79
CA THR A 181 -22.43 -51.11 -12.45
C THR A 181 -21.11 -51.84 -12.14
N THR A 182 -20.76 -52.87 -12.91
CA THR A 182 -19.48 -53.60 -12.74
C THR A 182 -18.29 -52.80 -13.26
N SER A 183 -18.53 -51.94 -14.26
CA SER A 183 -17.53 -51.00 -14.79
C SER A 183 -16.17 -51.64 -15.12
N GLY A 184 -16.13 -52.86 -15.66
CA GLY A 184 -14.91 -53.68 -15.79
C GLY A 184 -13.69 -52.97 -16.40
N PHE A 185 -13.90 -52.01 -17.31
CA PHE A 185 -12.81 -51.21 -17.88
C PHE A 185 -12.05 -50.38 -16.83
N ILE A 186 -12.72 -49.88 -15.79
CA ILE A 186 -12.06 -49.05 -14.76
C ILE A 186 -11.16 -49.91 -13.88
N THR A 187 -11.57 -51.14 -13.55
CA THR A 187 -10.76 -52.09 -12.78
C THR A 187 -9.48 -52.45 -13.53
N ASP A 188 -9.55 -52.64 -14.84
CA ASP A 188 -8.37 -52.83 -15.68
C ASP A 188 -7.44 -51.59 -15.64
N LEU A 189 -8.01 -50.39 -15.71
CA LEU A 189 -7.25 -49.14 -15.61
C LEU A 189 -6.63 -48.91 -14.23
N LEU A 190 -7.33 -49.24 -13.14
CA LEU A 190 -6.78 -49.18 -11.79
C LEU A 190 -5.52 -50.06 -11.67
N GLN A 191 -5.56 -51.26 -12.27
CA GLN A 191 -4.44 -52.18 -12.27
C GLN A 191 -3.28 -51.70 -13.16
N LEU A 192 -3.58 -51.11 -14.33
CA LEU A 192 -2.56 -50.55 -15.23
C LEU A 192 -1.85 -49.35 -14.60
N CYS A 193 -2.63 -48.40 -14.05
CA CYS A 193 -2.18 -47.12 -13.53
C CYS A 193 -1.67 -47.19 -12.07
N ARG A 194 -1.54 -48.38 -11.50
CA ARG A 194 -1.11 -48.57 -10.11
C ARG A 194 0.31 -48.01 -9.89
N ASN A 195 0.52 -47.34 -8.75
CA ASN A 195 1.82 -46.81 -8.31
C ASN A 195 2.47 -45.73 -9.20
N GLU A 196 1.70 -44.92 -9.93
CA GLU A 196 2.23 -43.74 -10.63
C GLU A 196 2.90 -42.76 -9.64
N ARG A 197 4.01 -42.15 -10.04
CA ARG A 197 4.82 -41.26 -9.18
C ARG A 197 5.07 -39.89 -9.80
N ASP A 198 4.91 -39.76 -11.11
CA ASP A 198 5.11 -38.50 -11.80
C ASP A 198 3.97 -37.51 -11.48
N PRO A 199 4.27 -36.27 -11.02
CA PRO A 199 3.25 -35.29 -10.67
C PRO A 199 2.30 -34.92 -11.82
N LYS A 200 2.78 -34.81 -13.07
CA LYS A 200 1.92 -34.46 -14.21
C LYS A 200 0.94 -35.59 -14.50
N CYS A 201 1.43 -36.84 -14.50
CA CYS A 201 0.60 -38.03 -14.70
C CYS A 201 -0.45 -38.18 -13.59
N LEU A 202 -0.05 -37.96 -12.32
CA LEU A 202 -0.98 -38.03 -11.17
C LEU A 202 -2.11 -37.00 -11.25
N MET A 203 -1.85 -35.78 -11.73
CA MET A 203 -2.90 -34.78 -11.92
C MET A 203 -3.99 -35.27 -12.88
N THR A 204 -3.60 -35.81 -14.03
CA THR A 204 -4.54 -36.36 -15.01
C THR A 204 -5.24 -37.62 -14.47
N TRP A 205 -4.51 -38.47 -13.76
CA TRP A 205 -5.09 -39.68 -13.16
C TRP A 205 -6.14 -39.36 -12.10
N PHE A 206 -5.86 -38.43 -11.18
CA PHE A 206 -6.85 -37.98 -10.19
C PHE A 206 -8.06 -37.31 -10.86
N LYS A 207 -7.85 -36.57 -11.96
CA LYS A 207 -8.96 -36.02 -12.75
C LYS A 207 -9.86 -37.14 -13.30
N ILE A 208 -9.28 -38.17 -13.91
CA ILE A 208 -10.01 -39.33 -14.43
C ILE A 208 -10.84 -40.00 -13.31
N LEU A 209 -10.21 -40.30 -12.17
CA LEU A 209 -10.88 -40.93 -11.04
C LEU A 209 -12.02 -40.06 -10.49
N LYS A 210 -11.80 -38.75 -10.37
CA LYS A 210 -12.83 -37.80 -9.94
C LYS A 210 -14.01 -37.78 -10.91
N VAL A 211 -13.75 -37.72 -12.22
CA VAL A 211 -14.80 -37.71 -13.26
C VAL A 211 -15.60 -38.99 -13.19
N PHE A 212 -14.92 -40.14 -13.10
CA PHE A 212 -15.59 -41.43 -12.97
C PHE A 212 -16.50 -41.49 -11.74
N LEU A 213 -16.01 -41.08 -10.57
CA LEU A 213 -16.78 -41.10 -9.33
C LEU A 213 -17.97 -40.14 -9.35
N SER A 214 -17.88 -39.01 -10.06
CA SER A 214 -18.96 -38.02 -10.18
C SER A 214 -20.03 -38.44 -11.20
N ASP A 215 -19.60 -38.94 -12.37
CA ASP A 215 -20.46 -39.02 -13.55
C ASP A 215 -20.96 -40.45 -13.82
N PHE A 216 -20.25 -41.47 -13.34
CA PHE A 216 -20.67 -42.87 -13.49
C PHE A 216 -21.45 -43.35 -12.26
N SER A 217 -22.19 -44.45 -12.42
CA SER A 217 -22.91 -45.11 -11.31
C SER A 217 -22.38 -46.51 -11.02
N PRO A 218 -21.12 -46.65 -10.54
CA PRO A 218 -20.54 -47.95 -10.19
C PRO A 218 -21.18 -48.56 -8.93
N ALA A 219 -21.02 -49.88 -8.79
CA ALA A 219 -21.31 -50.60 -7.54
C ALA A 219 -20.36 -50.17 -6.41
N GLN A 220 -20.76 -50.40 -5.16
CA GLN A 220 -19.99 -49.93 -4.00
C GLN A 220 -18.61 -50.58 -3.90
N GLU A 221 -18.47 -51.84 -4.34
CA GLU A 221 -17.20 -52.56 -4.36
C GLU A 221 -16.16 -51.86 -5.25
N VAL A 222 -16.60 -51.34 -6.40
CA VAL A 222 -15.74 -50.59 -7.32
C VAL A 222 -15.38 -49.22 -6.74
N VAL A 223 -16.33 -48.54 -6.08
CA VAL A 223 -16.05 -47.28 -5.36
C VAL A 223 -15.01 -47.49 -4.27
N ASP A 224 -15.13 -48.57 -3.50
CA ASP A 224 -14.20 -48.95 -2.44
C ASP A 224 -12.79 -49.25 -2.99
N GLU A 225 -12.70 -49.90 -4.15
CA GLU A 225 -11.45 -50.17 -4.84
C GLU A 225 -10.78 -48.89 -5.33
N ILE A 226 -11.53 -48.01 -6.00
CA ILE A 226 -11.05 -46.68 -6.44
C ILE A 226 -10.55 -45.88 -5.23
N PHE A 227 -11.31 -45.89 -4.12
CA PHE A 227 -10.92 -45.25 -2.88
C PHE A 227 -9.57 -45.78 -2.37
N SER A 228 -9.36 -47.09 -2.36
CA SER A 228 -8.09 -47.70 -1.95
C SER A 228 -6.92 -47.24 -2.81
N ILE A 229 -7.15 -46.94 -4.10
CA ILE A 229 -6.11 -46.50 -5.03
C ILE A 229 -5.69 -45.06 -4.76
N PHE A 230 -6.62 -44.09 -4.75
CA PHE A 230 -6.21 -42.69 -4.57
C PHE A 230 -5.84 -42.37 -3.11
N SER A 231 -6.50 -42.99 -2.12
CA SER A 231 -6.22 -42.70 -0.70
C SER A 231 -4.82 -43.14 -0.27
N ALA A 232 -4.18 -44.06 -0.99
CA ALA A 232 -2.80 -44.46 -0.77
C ALA A 232 -1.78 -43.30 -0.95
N TYR A 233 -2.15 -42.25 -1.71
CA TYR A 233 -1.31 -41.06 -1.90
C TYR A 233 -1.42 -40.05 -0.74
N PHE A 234 -2.27 -40.32 0.27
CA PHE A 234 -2.50 -39.40 1.37
C PHE A 234 -1.61 -39.72 2.60
N PRO A 235 -0.80 -38.77 3.14
CA PRO A 235 -0.64 -37.39 2.68
C PRO A 235 0.37 -37.23 1.54
N ILE A 236 0.14 -36.23 0.69
CA ILE A 236 1.09 -35.86 -0.38
C ILE A 236 2.34 -35.24 0.23
N SER A 237 3.50 -35.76 -0.15
CA SER A 237 4.81 -35.17 0.15
C SER A 237 5.68 -35.13 -1.13
N LEU A 238 6.20 -33.95 -1.47
CA LEU A 238 7.17 -33.76 -2.55
C LEU A 238 8.53 -33.40 -1.97
N ARG A 239 9.60 -34.03 -2.47
CA ARG A 239 10.97 -33.79 -2.01
C ARG A 239 11.51 -32.39 -2.36
N THR A 240 10.97 -31.78 -3.41
CA THR A 240 11.28 -30.42 -3.85
C THR A 240 9.97 -29.69 -4.18
N SER A 241 9.85 -28.42 -3.77
CA SER A 241 8.67 -27.57 -4.03
C SER A 241 8.56 -27.08 -5.49
N GLN A 242 9.59 -27.32 -6.30
CA GLN A 242 9.65 -26.97 -7.72
C GLN A 242 9.95 -28.23 -8.53
N HIS A 243 8.90 -28.91 -9.02
CA HIS A 243 9.04 -29.89 -10.10
C HIS A 243 9.35 -29.15 -11.41
N PRO A 244 10.10 -29.73 -12.38
CA PRO A 244 10.36 -29.09 -13.68
C PRO A 244 9.10 -28.65 -14.45
N SER A 245 7.94 -29.25 -14.16
CA SER A 245 6.65 -28.86 -14.73
C SER A 245 5.97 -27.65 -14.06
N GLY A 246 6.50 -27.15 -12.93
CA GLY A 246 5.87 -26.11 -12.12
C GLY A 246 4.78 -26.59 -11.16
N ILE A 247 4.41 -27.88 -11.18
CA ILE A 247 3.40 -28.48 -10.28
C ILE A 247 3.92 -28.51 -8.84
N THR A 248 3.12 -28.00 -7.91
CA THR A 248 3.44 -27.93 -6.48
C THR A 248 2.77 -29.07 -5.70
N ALA A 249 3.18 -29.25 -4.44
CA ALA A 249 2.54 -30.22 -3.55
C ALA A 249 1.08 -29.86 -3.29
N ASP A 250 0.74 -28.57 -3.26
CA ASP A 250 -0.63 -28.12 -3.00
C ASP A 250 -1.56 -28.36 -4.19
N ASP A 251 -1.05 -28.29 -5.43
CA ASP A 251 -1.81 -28.66 -6.64
C ASP A 251 -2.24 -30.14 -6.57
N LEU A 252 -1.31 -31.03 -6.20
CA LEU A 252 -1.59 -32.46 -6.03
C LEU A 252 -2.57 -32.72 -4.88
N LYS A 253 -2.45 -32.00 -3.75
CA LYS A 253 -3.41 -32.10 -2.64
C LYS A 253 -4.81 -31.68 -3.09
N LEU A 254 -4.93 -30.61 -3.88
CA LEU A 254 -6.21 -30.14 -4.42
C LEU A 254 -6.83 -31.18 -5.35
N ALA A 255 -6.05 -31.75 -6.28
CA ALA A 255 -6.53 -32.80 -7.18
C ALA A 255 -6.94 -34.07 -6.43
N LEU A 256 -6.15 -34.51 -5.44
CA LEU A 256 -6.48 -35.66 -4.60
C LEU A 256 -7.75 -35.39 -3.76
N ARG A 257 -7.87 -34.20 -3.18
CA ARG A 257 -9.06 -33.77 -2.44
C ARG A 257 -10.32 -33.81 -3.29
N ALA A 258 -10.22 -33.45 -4.57
CA ALA A 258 -11.33 -33.52 -5.51
C ALA A 258 -11.83 -34.96 -5.73
N CYS A 259 -10.96 -35.98 -5.59
CA CYS A 259 -11.37 -37.39 -5.60
C CYS A 259 -12.14 -37.75 -4.33
N PHE A 260 -11.64 -37.36 -3.15
CA PHE A 260 -12.34 -37.59 -1.88
C PHE A 260 -13.74 -36.95 -1.86
N SER A 261 -13.89 -35.75 -2.43
CA SER A 261 -15.16 -35.01 -2.46
C SER A 261 -16.01 -35.25 -3.70
N ALA A 262 -15.63 -36.19 -4.58
CA ALA A 262 -16.24 -36.36 -5.90
C ALA A 262 -17.72 -36.74 -5.84
N HIS A 263 -18.12 -37.58 -4.87
CA HIS A 263 -19.49 -38.07 -4.71
C HIS A 263 -19.74 -38.68 -3.33
N HIS A 264 -20.99 -38.64 -2.83
CA HIS A 264 -21.36 -39.10 -1.49
C HIS A 264 -21.15 -40.61 -1.25
N ARG A 265 -21.12 -41.45 -2.30
CA ARG A 265 -20.85 -42.90 -2.20
C ARG A 265 -19.46 -43.22 -1.63
N VAL A 266 -18.53 -42.27 -1.70
CA VAL A 266 -17.17 -42.40 -1.13
C VAL A 266 -17.18 -42.16 0.39
N ALA A 267 -18.22 -41.53 0.96
CA ALA A 267 -18.25 -41.04 2.33
C ALA A 267 -18.02 -42.14 3.39
N SER A 268 -18.59 -43.33 3.17
CA SER A 268 -18.47 -44.49 4.06
C SER A 268 -17.03 -44.96 4.29
N LYS A 269 -16.12 -44.67 3.35
CA LYS A 269 -14.67 -44.91 3.49
C LYS A 269 -13.90 -43.65 3.81
N ALA A 270 -14.19 -42.55 3.10
CA ALA A 270 -13.46 -41.30 3.21
C ALA A 270 -13.52 -40.69 4.60
N ILE A 271 -14.71 -40.55 5.20
CA ILE A 271 -14.85 -39.89 6.49
C ILE A 271 -14.19 -40.71 7.60
N PRO A 272 -14.45 -42.04 7.74
CA PRO A 272 -13.74 -42.86 8.72
C PRO A 272 -12.21 -42.90 8.51
N TYR A 273 -11.74 -42.92 7.26
CA TYR A 273 -10.30 -42.89 6.95
C TYR A 273 -9.65 -41.59 7.40
N LEU A 274 -10.24 -40.43 7.06
CA LEU A 274 -9.70 -39.13 7.42
C LEU A 274 -9.66 -38.93 8.94
N LEU A 275 -10.72 -39.31 9.66
CA LEU A 275 -10.74 -39.28 11.13
C LEU A 275 -9.70 -40.24 11.73
N GLY A 276 -9.62 -41.48 11.23
CA GLY A 276 -8.64 -42.45 11.70
C GLY A 276 -7.18 -42.03 11.44
N ARG A 277 -6.93 -41.21 10.41
CA ARG A 277 -5.62 -40.59 10.16
C ARG A 277 -5.36 -39.41 11.08
N LEU A 278 -6.39 -38.67 11.48
CA LEU A 278 -6.28 -37.55 12.41
C LEU A 278 -5.97 -38.03 13.84
N ASP A 279 -6.62 -39.12 14.28
CA ASP A 279 -6.54 -39.68 15.63
C ASP A 279 -5.22 -40.45 15.91
N GLN A 280 -4.25 -40.47 14.99
CA GLN A 280 -2.99 -41.20 15.18
C GLN A 280 -2.07 -40.47 16.20
N PRO A 281 -1.67 -41.13 17.32
CA PRO A 281 -1.09 -40.43 18.47
C PRO A 281 0.24 -39.68 18.24
N ASP A 282 1.10 -40.13 17.31
CA ASP A 282 2.51 -39.71 17.30
C ASP A 282 3.17 -39.54 15.91
N SER A 283 2.46 -39.15 14.83
CA SER A 283 3.13 -39.02 13.51
C SER A 283 2.57 -38.03 12.49
N VAL A 284 1.58 -37.21 12.85
CA VAL A 284 0.94 -36.31 11.89
C VAL A 284 1.40 -34.87 12.11
N SER A 285 2.19 -34.35 11.17
CA SER A 285 2.58 -32.93 11.19
C SER A 285 1.35 -32.01 11.14
N VAL A 286 1.46 -30.80 11.68
CA VAL A 286 0.40 -29.78 11.67
C VAL A 286 -0.19 -29.58 10.26
N ASN A 287 0.68 -29.49 9.26
CA ASN A 287 0.28 -29.32 7.86
C ASN A 287 -0.60 -30.46 7.35
N VAL A 288 -0.32 -31.70 7.78
CA VAL A 288 -1.14 -32.85 7.39
C VAL A 288 -2.47 -32.84 8.14
N LYS A 289 -2.50 -32.48 9.44
CA LYS A 289 -3.77 -32.31 10.17
C LYS A 289 -4.68 -31.28 9.48
N VAL A 290 -4.13 -30.12 9.13
CA VAL A 290 -4.87 -29.07 8.42
C VAL A 290 -5.36 -29.56 7.06
N ASP A 291 -4.55 -30.34 6.33
CA ASP A 291 -4.94 -30.91 5.04
C ASP A 291 -6.07 -31.96 5.17
N ILE A 292 -6.04 -32.80 6.21
CA ILE A 292 -7.13 -33.73 6.55
C ILE A 292 -8.43 -32.96 6.78
N LEU A 293 -8.37 -31.91 7.62
CA LEU A 293 -9.55 -31.10 7.98
C LEU A 293 -10.11 -30.35 6.77
N LYS A 294 -9.26 -29.72 5.94
CA LYS A 294 -9.67 -29.07 4.68
C LYS A 294 -10.30 -30.05 3.70
N THR A 295 -9.75 -31.27 3.61
CA THR A 295 -10.30 -32.35 2.78
C THR A 295 -11.69 -32.74 3.28
N MET A 296 -11.85 -32.95 4.58
CA MET A 296 -13.14 -33.26 5.19
C MET A 296 -14.18 -32.14 4.99
N THR A 297 -13.82 -30.87 5.17
CA THR A 297 -14.69 -29.72 4.86
C THR A 297 -15.19 -29.75 3.41
N THR A 298 -14.29 -30.04 2.47
CA THR A 298 -14.64 -30.10 1.04
C THR A 298 -15.57 -31.28 0.76
N CYS A 299 -15.29 -32.46 1.31
CA CYS A 299 -16.17 -33.62 1.20
C CYS A 299 -17.59 -33.32 1.69
N LEU A 300 -17.73 -32.82 2.92
CA LEU A 300 -19.03 -32.55 3.53
C LEU A 300 -19.81 -31.46 2.78
N SER A 301 -19.11 -30.48 2.20
CA SER A 301 -19.73 -29.42 1.40
C SER A 301 -20.23 -29.93 0.05
N SER A 302 -19.49 -30.83 -0.60
CA SER A 302 -19.77 -31.31 -1.96
C SER A 302 -20.70 -32.52 -2.01
N TYR A 303 -20.86 -33.28 -0.92
CA TYR A 303 -21.79 -34.41 -0.90
C TYR A 303 -23.24 -33.95 -1.03
N GLU A 304 -23.81 -34.19 -2.21
CA GLU A 304 -25.16 -33.78 -2.57
C GLU A 304 -26.23 -34.44 -1.69
N HIS A 305 -26.12 -35.76 -1.48
CA HIS A 305 -27.08 -36.52 -0.69
C HIS A 305 -26.71 -36.56 0.80
N VAL A 306 -27.16 -35.54 1.55
CA VAL A 306 -26.84 -35.30 2.97
C VAL A 306 -27.12 -36.52 3.85
N GLN A 307 -28.25 -37.21 3.63
CA GLN A 307 -28.68 -38.38 4.41
C GLN A 307 -27.71 -39.57 4.36
N GLN A 308 -26.96 -39.71 3.27
CA GLN A 308 -26.00 -40.80 3.09
C GLN A 308 -24.55 -40.33 3.29
N GLY A 309 -24.24 -39.10 2.88
CA GLY A 309 -22.87 -38.57 2.87
C GLY A 309 -22.45 -37.81 4.13
N VAL A 310 -23.40 -37.27 4.90
CA VAL A 310 -23.11 -36.34 6.02
C VAL A 310 -23.76 -36.82 7.32
N THR A 311 -25.08 -36.96 7.35
CA THR A 311 -25.87 -37.30 8.55
C THR A 311 -25.36 -38.53 9.31
N PRO A 312 -24.95 -39.64 8.66
CA PRO A 312 -24.47 -40.84 9.38
C PRO A 312 -23.15 -40.65 10.15
N PHE A 313 -22.41 -39.57 9.87
CA PHE A 313 -21.07 -39.35 10.42
C PHE A 313 -21.02 -38.21 11.44
N THR A 314 -22.13 -37.51 11.71
CA THR A 314 -22.18 -36.31 12.56
C THR A 314 -21.60 -36.57 13.95
N ASP A 315 -22.05 -37.64 14.61
CA ASP A 315 -21.65 -37.99 15.97
C ASP A 315 -20.18 -38.40 16.01
N LYS A 316 -19.75 -39.20 15.03
CA LYS A 316 -18.35 -39.64 14.92
C LYS A 316 -17.40 -38.47 14.66
N ILE A 317 -17.80 -37.52 13.81
CA ILE A 317 -17.05 -36.28 13.57
C ILE A 317 -16.98 -35.46 14.86
N TRP A 318 -18.11 -35.27 15.55
CA TRP A 318 -18.13 -34.52 16.82
C TRP A 318 -17.21 -35.13 17.88
N ASP A 319 -17.33 -36.45 18.10
CA ASP A 319 -16.59 -37.14 19.16
C ASP A 319 -15.08 -37.16 18.92
N SER A 320 -14.64 -37.23 17.67
CA SER A 320 -13.21 -37.11 17.32
C SER A 320 -12.73 -35.64 17.40
N LEU A 321 -13.47 -34.70 16.82
CA LEU A 321 -12.98 -33.33 16.62
C LEU A 321 -13.12 -32.40 17.83
N LYS A 322 -14.05 -32.65 18.77
CA LYS A 322 -14.25 -31.75 19.92
C LYS A 322 -12.99 -31.58 20.76
N TYR A 323 -12.16 -32.62 20.87
CA TYR A 323 -10.92 -32.59 21.63
C TYR A 323 -9.77 -31.85 20.94
N GLU A 324 -9.77 -31.79 19.60
CA GLU A 324 -8.82 -30.97 18.83
C GLU A 324 -9.02 -29.47 19.09
N VAL A 325 -10.22 -29.05 19.51
CA VAL A 325 -10.47 -27.67 19.96
C VAL A 325 -10.33 -27.53 21.48
N ARG A 326 -10.89 -28.45 22.27
CA ARG A 326 -10.83 -28.40 23.75
C ARG A 326 -9.40 -28.40 24.29
N ASN A 327 -8.53 -29.20 23.69
CA ASN A 327 -7.15 -29.41 24.13
C ASN A 327 -6.13 -28.87 23.10
N GLY A 328 -6.59 -28.17 22.06
CA GLY A 328 -5.74 -27.71 20.96
C GLY A 328 -4.93 -26.47 21.33
N GLU A 329 -3.65 -26.46 20.93
CA GLU A 329 -2.76 -25.30 21.08
C GLU A 329 -2.49 -24.59 19.74
N ILE A 330 -2.73 -25.27 18.62
CA ILE A 330 -2.40 -24.77 17.28
C ILE A 330 -3.63 -24.16 16.62
N GLU A 331 -3.63 -22.83 16.45
CA GLU A 331 -4.76 -22.06 15.89
C GLU A 331 -5.15 -22.52 14.47
N ASP A 332 -4.22 -22.87 13.58
CA ASP A 332 -4.56 -23.33 12.22
C ASP A 332 -5.39 -24.62 12.22
N THR A 333 -5.01 -25.58 13.08
CA THR A 333 -5.76 -26.83 13.27
C THR A 333 -7.11 -26.54 13.91
N ILE A 334 -7.15 -25.71 14.96
CA ILE A 334 -8.41 -25.32 15.63
C ILE A 334 -9.38 -24.69 14.63
N ASN A 335 -8.92 -23.73 13.83
CA ASN A 335 -9.76 -23.03 12.85
C ASN A 335 -10.27 -23.97 11.75
N ALA A 336 -9.42 -24.87 11.25
CA ALA A 336 -9.82 -25.88 10.28
C ALA A 336 -10.85 -26.86 10.88
N THR A 337 -10.69 -27.26 12.15
CA THR A 337 -11.65 -28.11 12.87
C THR A 337 -13.00 -27.42 13.06
N LEU A 338 -12.99 -26.15 13.48
CA LEU A 338 -14.21 -25.36 13.62
C LEU A 338 -14.94 -25.19 12.29
N GLU A 339 -14.22 -25.09 11.16
CA GLU A 339 -14.83 -25.03 9.83
C GLU A 339 -15.49 -26.36 9.43
N VAL A 340 -14.90 -27.51 9.78
CA VAL A 340 -15.55 -28.81 9.58
C VAL A 340 -16.88 -28.87 10.34
N ILE A 341 -16.85 -28.56 11.64
CA ILE A 341 -18.03 -28.59 12.51
C ILE A 341 -19.11 -27.63 12.01
N ARG A 342 -18.72 -26.40 11.62
CA ARG A 342 -19.62 -25.42 10.99
C ARG A 342 -20.21 -25.94 9.69
N THR A 343 -19.42 -26.62 8.86
CA THR A 343 -19.87 -27.19 7.58
C THR A 343 -20.93 -28.26 7.80
N VAL A 344 -20.73 -29.15 8.79
CA VAL A 344 -21.77 -30.13 9.18
C VAL A 344 -23.07 -29.41 9.52
N ALA A 345 -23.04 -28.42 10.43
CA ALA A 345 -24.23 -27.67 10.83
C ALA A 345 -24.90 -26.90 9.66
N LYS A 346 -24.11 -26.40 8.70
CA LYS A 346 -24.65 -25.76 7.49
C LYS A 346 -25.48 -26.74 6.66
N ARG A 347 -24.99 -27.98 6.49
CA ARG A 347 -25.58 -29.01 5.62
C ARG A 347 -26.82 -29.70 6.21
N LEU A 348 -26.88 -29.90 7.53
CA LEU A 348 -28.03 -30.55 8.19
C LEU A 348 -29.28 -29.65 8.23
N THR A 349 -30.49 -30.18 8.18
CA THR A 349 -31.75 -29.40 8.25
C THR A 349 -32.78 -30.05 9.16
N GLY A 350 -33.78 -29.31 9.62
CA GLY A 350 -34.88 -29.86 10.43
C GLY A 350 -34.40 -30.52 11.72
N ASP A 351 -34.89 -31.74 11.98
CA ASP A 351 -34.58 -32.49 13.20
C ASP A 351 -33.09 -32.84 13.34
N GLU A 352 -32.40 -33.17 12.23
CA GLU A 352 -30.97 -33.52 12.26
C GLU A 352 -30.09 -32.36 12.73
N LEU A 353 -30.41 -31.14 12.28
CA LEU A 353 -29.72 -29.94 12.74
C LEU A 353 -29.96 -29.72 14.23
N ARG A 354 -31.22 -29.86 14.67
CA ARG A 354 -31.59 -29.71 16.08
C ARG A 354 -30.82 -30.71 16.95
N ASP A 355 -30.80 -31.98 16.56
CA ASP A 355 -30.20 -33.04 17.36
C ASP A 355 -28.67 -32.90 17.43
N PHE A 356 -28.03 -32.53 16.32
CA PHE A 356 -26.60 -32.20 16.30
C PHE A 356 -26.29 -30.96 17.16
N ALA A 357 -27.06 -29.88 17.01
CA ALA A 357 -26.89 -28.66 17.78
C ALA A 357 -27.06 -28.91 19.29
N LEU A 358 -28.07 -29.69 19.69
CA LEU A 358 -28.29 -30.07 21.09
C LEU A 358 -27.16 -30.94 21.65
N THR A 359 -26.59 -31.84 20.85
CA THR A 359 -25.43 -32.64 21.24
C THR A 359 -24.22 -31.76 21.53
N VAL A 360 -23.88 -30.86 20.60
CA VAL A 360 -22.80 -29.88 20.78
C VAL A 360 -23.06 -29.02 22.01
N GLN A 361 -24.29 -28.54 22.14
CA GLN A 361 -24.71 -27.66 23.21
C GLN A 361 -24.58 -28.31 24.58
N ARG A 362 -25.05 -29.55 24.75
CA ARG A 362 -24.94 -30.29 26.02
C ARG A 362 -23.48 -30.40 26.47
N ASP A 363 -22.62 -30.83 25.57
CA ASP A 363 -21.20 -31.05 25.87
C ASP A 363 -20.47 -29.72 26.18
N CYS A 364 -20.76 -28.65 25.42
CA CYS A 364 -20.07 -27.37 25.57
C CYS A 364 -20.59 -26.52 26.73
N LEU A 365 -21.89 -26.55 27.03
CA LEU A 365 -22.47 -25.71 28.08
C LEU A 365 -21.99 -26.10 29.48
N GLU A 366 -21.74 -27.38 29.73
CA GLU A 366 -21.13 -27.84 30.99
C GLU A 366 -19.71 -27.30 31.16
N ASP A 367 -18.93 -27.31 30.07
CA ASP A 367 -17.54 -26.79 30.04
C ASP A 367 -17.45 -25.28 30.29
N LEU A 368 -18.52 -24.52 30.01
CA LEU A 368 -18.51 -23.08 30.29
C LEU A 368 -18.25 -22.80 31.77
N SER A 369 -18.67 -23.70 32.67
CA SER A 369 -18.41 -23.57 34.10
C SER A 369 -16.94 -23.78 34.48
N ASN A 370 -16.12 -24.39 33.63
CA ASN A 370 -14.71 -24.68 33.89
C ASN A 370 -13.81 -23.66 33.17
N PRO A 371 -13.06 -22.80 33.91
CA PRO A 371 -12.22 -21.74 33.33
C PRO A 371 -11.21 -22.22 32.29
N ILE A 372 -10.75 -23.48 32.41
CA ILE A 372 -9.78 -24.09 31.48
C ILE A 372 -10.41 -24.28 30.09
N TYR A 373 -11.68 -24.68 30.03
CA TYR A 373 -12.36 -25.03 28.79
C TYR A 373 -13.30 -23.94 28.26
N THR A 374 -13.62 -22.91 29.05
CA THR A 374 -14.57 -21.85 28.67
C THR A 374 -14.30 -21.25 27.28
N ALA A 375 -13.04 -20.92 26.97
CA ALA A 375 -12.68 -20.32 25.68
C ALA A 375 -12.86 -21.29 24.51
N ALA A 376 -12.38 -22.53 24.64
CA ALA A 376 -12.49 -23.56 23.62
C ALA A 376 -13.95 -23.97 23.37
N SER A 377 -14.73 -24.16 24.45
CA SER A 377 -16.18 -24.39 24.39
C SER A 377 -16.91 -23.23 23.70
N GLY A 378 -16.54 -21.98 24.02
CA GLY A 378 -17.06 -20.81 23.32
C GLY A 378 -16.81 -20.84 21.82
N LYS A 379 -15.60 -21.19 21.37
CA LYS A 379 -15.28 -21.36 19.93
C LYS A 379 -16.15 -22.43 19.27
N LEU A 380 -16.36 -23.58 19.92
CA LEU A 380 -17.21 -24.67 19.42
C LEU A 380 -18.67 -24.21 19.29
N LEU A 381 -19.24 -23.56 20.30
CA LEU A 381 -20.60 -23.00 20.23
C LEU A 381 -20.73 -22.01 19.06
N ILE A 382 -19.77 -21.09 18.93
CA ILE A 382 -19.72 -20.09 17.85
C ILE A 382 -19.70 -20.74 16.47
N SER A 383 -19.04 -21.90 16.30
CA SER A 383 -19.03 -22.62 15.01
C SER A 383 -20.43 -23.07 14.56
N ILE A 384 -21.30 -23.47 15.49
CA ILE A 384 -22.69 -23.86 15.19
C ILE A 384 -23.59 -22.63 15.04
N HIS A 385 -23.49 -21.67 15.95
CA HIS A 385 -24.23 -20.40 15.89
C HIS A 385 -24.02 -19.67 14.56
N SER A 386 -22.81 -19.70 14.03
CA SER A 386 -22.43 -19.05 12.75
C SER A 386 -22.82 -19.85 11.51
N ALA A 387 -23.37 -21.06 11.65
CA ALA A 387 -23.71 -21.90 10.49
C ALA A 387 -24.87 -21.31 9.67
N LYS A 388 -25.95 -20.88 10.33
CA LYS A 388 -27.14 -20.27 9.72
C LYS A 388 -28.11 -19.70 10.77
N PRO A 389 -29.03 -18.79 10.38
CA PRO A 389 -30.03 -18.19 11.27
C PRO A 389 -30.80 -19.19 12.16
N ALA A 390 -31.33 -20.27 11.57
CA ALA A 390 -32.06 -21.30 12.32
C ALA A 390 -31.23 -21.95 13.44
N ALA A 391 -29.93 -22.19 13.22
CA ALA A 391 -29.04 -22.76 14.24
C ALA A 391 -28.77 -21.76 15.37
N PHE A 392 -28.55 -20.49 15.02
CA PHE A 392 -28.39 -19.41 16.00
C PHE A 392 -29.62 -19.29 16.91
N ALA A 393 -30.81 -19.17 16.30
CA ALA A 393 -32.06 -18.97 17.03
C ALA A 393 -32.38 -20.15 17.97
N LEU A 394 -32.08 -21.39 17.53
CA LEU A 394 -32.25 -22.59 18.36
C LEU A 394 -31.37 -22.56 19.62
N MET A 395 -30.12 -22.14 19.49
CA MET A 395 -29.11 -22.30 20.54
C MET A 395 -28.94 -21.07 21.44
N ILE A 396 -29.38 -19.88 21.02
CA ILE A 396 -29.00 -18.62 21.70
C ILE A 396 -29.58 -18.53 23.10
N SER A 397 -30.82 -18.98 23.30
CA SER A 397 -31.51 -18.81 24.58
C SER A 397 -30.81 -19.56 25.73
N PRO A 398 -30.51 -20.86 25.63
CA PRO A 398 -29.81 -21.54 26.70
C PRO A 398 -28.33 -21.15 26.77
N SER A 399 -27.69 -20.79 25.64
CA SER A 399 -26.30 -20.27 25.64
C SER A 399 -26.17 -19.01 26.51
N VAL A 400 -27.01 -18.00 26.25
CA VAL A 400 -27.01 -16.75 27.02
C VAL A 400 -27.40 -17.00 28.48
N THR A 401 -28.36 -17.88 28.73
CA THR A 401 -28.80 -18.21 30.09
C THR A 401 -27.66 -18.78 30.93
N HIS A 402 -26.90 -19.74 30.41
CA HIS A 402 -25.75 -20.28 31.13
C HIS A 402 -24.56 -19.32 31.21
N ILE A 403 -24.31 -18.50 30.20
CA ILE A 403 -23.30 -17.43 30.30
C ILE A 403 -23.64 -16.50 31.47
N LYS A 404 -24.90 -16.05 31.57
CA LYS A 404 -25.36 -15.19 32.67
C LYS A 404 -25.23 -15.87 34.03
N GLU A 405 -25.56 -17.15 34.12
CA GLU A 405 -25.45 -17.89 35.38
C GLU A 405 -23.98 -18.06 35.81
N ASN A 406 -23.08 -18.41 34.88
CA ASN A 406 -21.66 -18.50 35.18
C ASN A 406 -21.03 -17.13 35.49
N LEU A 407 -21.54 -16.03 34.90
CA LEU A 407 -21.13 -14.67 35.24
C LEU A 407 -21.58 -14.22 36.64
N ARG A 408 -22.59 -14.85 37.23
CA ARG A 408 -22.96 -14.63 38.64
C ARG A 408 -22.04 -15.38 39.61
N HIS A 409 -21.47 -16.48 39.15
CA HIS A 409 -20.65 -17.41 39.94
C HIS A 409 -19.28 -17.62 39.32
N THR A 410 -18.61 -16.51 38.98
CA THR A 410 -17.31 -16.53 38.29
C THR A 410 -16.23 -17.14 39.18
N LYS A 411 -15.41 -18.03 38.60
CA LYS A 411 -14.34 -18.75 39.33
C LYS A 411 -12.99 -18.05 39.28
N SER A 412 -12.73 -17.24 38.26
CA SER A 412 -11.50 -16.46 38.09
C SER A 412 -11.74 -15.26 37.14
N PRO A 413 -10.85 -14.25 37.12
CA PRO A 413 -10.97 -13.13 36.18
C PRO A 413 -10.92 -13.56 34.70
N ASP A 414 -10.07 -14.53 34.36
CA ASP A 414 -10.00 -15.09 33.01
C ASP A 414 -11.29 -15.83 32.62
N HIS A 415 -11.95 -16.47 33.57
CA HIS A 415 -13.27 -17.08 33.35
C HIS A 415 -14.29 -16.01 32.96
N THR A 416 -14.38 -14.90 33.73
CA THR A 416 -15.26 -13.76 33.41
C THR A 416 -14.95 -13.18 32.04
N LYS A 417 -13.67 -12.96 31.73
CA LYS A 417 -13.21 -12.42 30.45
C LYS A 417 -13.65 -13.31 29.27
N ASN A 418 -13.42 -14.62 29.36
CA ASN A 418 -13.76 -15.56 28.29
C ASN A 418 -15.29 -15.69 28.09
N LEU A 419 -16.07 -15.62 29.16
CA LEU A 419 -17.54 -15.57 29.07
C LEU A 419 -18.04 -14.30 28.36
N LEU A 420 -17.43 -13.14 28.65
CA LEU A 420 -17.77 -11.89 27.95
C LEU A 420 -17.32 -11.92 26.47
N ILE A 421 -16.17 -12.52 26.15
CA ILE A 421 -15.72 -12.71 24.77
C ILE A 421 -16.74 -13.56 24.00
N LEU A 422 -17.23 -14.64 24.59
CA LEU A 422 -18.28 -15.47 23.99
C LEU A 422 -19.57 -14.65 23.78
N LEU A 423 -20.00 -13.89 24.78
CA LEU A 423 -21.21 -13.06 24.68
C LEU A 423 -21.09 -11.98 23.60
N ASN A 424 -19.95 -11.30 23.53
CA ASN A 424 -19.63 -10.33 22.49
C ASN A 424 -19.62 -10.99 21.10
N SER A 425 -19.05 -12.19 20.98
CA SER A 425 -19.02 -12.95 19.73
C SER A 425 -20.42 -13.33 19.26
N LEU A 426 -21.33 -13.70 20.19
CA LEU A 426 -22.73 -13.99 19.86
C LEU A 426 -23.48 -12.75 19.37
N LEU A 427 -23.22 -11.57 19.95
CA LEU A 427 -23.80 -10.30 19.49
C LEU A 427 -23.26 -9.88 18.12
N GLU A 428 -21.97 -10.09 17.86
CA GLU A 428 -21.35 -9.85 16.55
C GLU A 428 -21.94 -10.79 15.48
N LEU A 429 -22.10 -12.07 15.81
CA LEU A 429 -22.75 -13.04 14.91
C LEU A 429 -24.21 -12.67 14.63
N ARG A 430 -24.98 -12.30 15.65
CA ARG A 430 -26.36 -11.86 15.45
C ARG A 430 -26.44 -10.68 14.50
N LEU A 431 -25.56 -9.69 14.69
CA LEU A 431 -25.48 -8.54 13.81
C LEU A 431 -25.10 -8.92 12.37
N ALA A 432 -24.23 -9.91 12.17
CA ALA A 432 -23.88 -10.41 10.84
C ALA A 432 -25.01 -11.22 10.17
N LEU A 433 -25.88 -11.86 10.96
CA LEU A 433 -27.00 -12.67 10.46
C LEU A 433 -28.30 -11.86 10.26
N ILE A 434 -28.44 -10.70 10.90
CA ILE A 434 -29.64 -9.83 10.81
C ILE A 434 -29.34 -8.49 10.11
N GLY A 435 -28.13 -7.97 10.26
CA GLY A 435 -27.75 -6.62 9.81
C GLY A 435 -27.18 -6.58 8.40
N GLY A 436 -27.19 -5.39 7.80
CA GLY A 436 -26.71 -5.14 6.43
C GLY A 436 -27.77 -5.45 5.37
N ASP A 437 -27.33 -5.81 4.17
CA ASP A 437 -28.21 -6.14 3.03
C ASP A 437 -28.74 -7.59 3.11
N VAL A 438 -28.74 -8.20 4.30
CA VAL A 438 -29.30 -9.54 4.52
C VAL A 438 -30.83 -9.42 4.57
N GLU A 439 -31.51 -10.20 3.73
CA GLU A 439 -32.97 -10.31 3.75
C GLU A 439 -33.38 -11.50 4.63
N LEU A 440 -34.09 -11.21 5.72
CA LEU A 440 -34.60 -12.26 6.59
C LEU A 440 -35.91 -12.85 6.04
N SER A 441 -35.96 -14.19 6.02
CA SER A 441 -37.21 -14.92 5.79
C SER A 441 -38.21 -14.65 6.93
N ALA A 442 -39.50 -14.91 6.70
CA ALA A 442 -40.52 -14.73 7.75
C ALA A 442 -40.25 -15.62 8.98
N GLU A 443 -39.77 -16.84 8.76
CA GLU A 443 -39.44 -17.79 9.82
C GLU A 443 -38.21 -17.34 10.62
N ASP A 444 -37.15 -16.90 9.94
CA ASP A 444 -35.93 -16.42 10.60
C ASP A 444 -36.18 -15.12 11.38
N ALA A 445 -36.96 -14.20 10.81
CA ALA A 445 -37.33 -12.96 11.48
C ALA A 445 -38.08 -13.22 12.79
N GLU A 446 -39.07 -14.12 12.78
CA GLU A 446 -39.80 -14.49 14.00
C GLU A 446 -38.89 -15.20 15.01
N ALA A 447 -38.04 -16.11 14.54
CA ALA A 447 -37.08 -16.82 15.38
C ALA A 447 -36.12 -15.85 16.09
N PHE A 448 -35.54 -14.87 15.38
CA PHE A 448 -34.69 -13.85 16.01
C PHE A 448 -35.47 -12.92 16.93
N LYS A 449 -36.69 -12.51 16.55
CA LYS A 449 -37.54 -11.63 17.35
C LYS A 449 -37.86 -12.24 18.71
N SER A 450 -38.10 -13.55 18.75
CA SER A 450 -38.34 -14.30 19.99
C SER A 450 -37.17 -14.23 20.99
N THR A 451 -35.96 -13.92 20.52
CA THR A 451 -34.74 -13.90 21.35
C THR A 451 -34.43 -12.50 21.93
N GLU A 452 -35.04 -11.44 21.41
CA GLU A 452 -34.76 -10.06 21.82
C GLU A 452 -35.06 -9.73 23.28
N PRO A 453 -36.18 -10.22 23.87
CA PRO A 453 -36.47 -10.00 25.30
C PRO A 453 -35.40 -10.56 26.25
N LEU A 454 -34.66 -11.59 25.80
CA LEU A 454 -33.54 -12.16 26.54
C LEU A 454 -32.27 -11.31 26.40
N LEU A 455 -32.03 -10.76 25.21
CA LEU A 455 -30.81 -10.01 24.87
C LEU A 455 -30.84 -8.58 25.39
N ALA A 456 -31.98 -7.87 25.28
CA ALA A 456 -32.08 -6.47 25.66
C ALA A 456 -31.63 -6.16 27.12
N PRO A 457 -31.98 -6.98 28.14
CA PRO A 457 -31.55 -6.73 29.52
C PRO A 457 -30.05 -6.93 29.78
N ILE A 458 -29.28 -7.55 28.86
CA ILE A 458 -27.84 -7.84 29.04
C ILE A 458 -27.05 -6.57 29.29
N TYR A 459 -27.40 -5.47 28.60
CA TYR A 459 -26.80 -4.16 28.83
C TYR A 459 -26.75 -3.81 30.33
N LYS A 460 -27.92 -3.77 30.98
CA LYS A 460 -28.07 -3.32 32.36
C LYS A 460 -27.66 -4.38 33.39
N GLN A 461 -27.92 -5.66 33.09
CA GLN A 461 -27.68 -6.76 34.04
C GLN A 461 -26.24 -7.28 34.03
N THR A 462 -25.49 -7.06 32.94
CA THR A 462 -24.17 -7.67 32.74
C THR A 462 -23.10 -6.65 32.39
N TYR A 463 -23.27 -5.88 31.32
CA TYR A 463 -22.19 -5.00 30.84
C TYR A 463 -22.01 -3.75 31.70
N LEU A 464 -23.09 -3.04 32.03
CA LEU A 464 -23.01 -1.77 32.78
C LEU A 464 -22.33 -1.93 34.16
N PRO A 465 -22.66 -2.94 35.00
CA PRO A 465 -21.98 -3.11 36.30
C PRO A 465 -20.49 -3.41 36.18
N LEU A 466 -20.08 -4.21 35.19
CA LEU A 466 -18.67 -4.57 34.97
C LEU A 466 -17.88 -3.40 34.40
N PHE A 467 -18.50 -2.61 33.52
CA PHE A 467 -17.97 -1.33 33.04
C PHE A 467 -17.75 -0.36 34.20
N GLN A 468 -18.76 -0.15 35.05
CA GLN A 468 -18.66 0.75 36.21
C GLN A 468 -17.60 0.29 37.22
N LYS A 469 -17.46 -1.02 37.44
CA LYS A 469 -16.43 -1.57 38.32
C LYS A 469 -15.01 -1.23 37.83
N ALA A 470 -14.78 -1.30 36.52
CA ALA A 470 -13.49 -0.98 35.92
C ALA A 470 -13.10 0.51 36.00
N LEU A 471 -14.07 1.39 36.27
CA LEU A 471 -13.86 2.83 36.43
C LEU A 471 -13.55 3.27 37.86
N GLN A 472 -13.63 2.37 38.84
CA GLN A 472 -13.36 2.71 40.24
C GLN A 472 -11.84 2.87 40.47
N ASP A 473 -11.44 3.83 41.31
CA ASP A 473 -10.01 4.04 41.65
C ASP A 473 -9.34 2.83 42.32
N THR A 474 -10.14 1.89 42.84
CA THR A 474 -9.70 0.64 43.47
C THR A 474 -9.61 -0.55 42.50
N ALA A 475 -9.90 -0.34 41.21
CA ALA A 475 -9.93 -1.40 40.20
C ALA A 475 -8.57 -2.07 40.01
N GLN A 476 -8.55 -3.40 40.00
CA GLN A 476 -7.33 -4.16 39.75
C GLN A 476 -7.06 -4.26 38.23
N PRO A 477 -5.82 -4.56 37.79
CA PRO A 477 -5.51 -4.73 36.36
C PRO A 477 -6.44 -5.73 35.65
N GLU A 478 -6.90 -6.76 36.33
CA GLU A 478 -7.83 -7.75 35.81
C GLU A 478 -9.24 -7.17 35.60
N ASP A 479 -9.72 -6.32 36.52
CA ASP A 479 -11.00 -5.61 36.40
C ASP A 479 -11.00 -4.69 35.18
N ILE A 480 -9.85 -4.10 34.85
CA ILE A 480 -9.65 -3.27 33.66
C ILE A 480 -9.80 -4.12 32.39
N THR A 481 -9.17 -5.31 32.31
CA THR A 481 -9.30 -6.19 31.15
C THR A 481 -10.73 -6.71 30.94
N ILE A 482 -11.45 -6.99 32.04
CA ILE A 482 -12.88 -7.32 32.01
C ILE A 482 -13.69 -6.11 31.55
N GLY A 483 -13.35 -4.93 32.06
CA GLY A 483 -13.93 -3.64 31.65
C GLY A 483 -13.83 -3.41 30.15
N GLN A 484 -12.69 -3.70 29.52
CA GLN A 484 -12.55 -3.61 28.06
C GLN A 484 -13.58 -4.48 27.31
N GLN A 485 -13.76 -5.73 27.73
CA GLN A 485 -14.75 -6.61 27.11
C GLN A 485 -16.18 -6.13 27.36
N ALA A 486 -16.45 -5.54 28.53
CA ALA A 486 -17.74 -4.93 28.82
C ALA A 486 -17.99 -3.68 27.96
N THR A 487 -16.99 -2.81 27.79
CA THR A 487 -17.03 -1.63 26.92
C THR A 487 -17.30 -2.01 25.46
N LYS A 488 -16.62 -3.06 24.95
CA LYS A 488 -16.91 -3.63 23.63
C LYS A 488 -18.37 -4.08 23.53
N GLY A 489 -18.85 -4.79 24.55
CA GLY A 489 -20.23 -5.27 24.64
C GLY A 489 -21.26 -4.14 24.62
N LEU A 490 -21.03 -3.05 25.35
CA LEU A 490 -21.87 -1.85 25.33
C LEU A 490 -22.00 -1.27 23.91
N GLY A 491 -20.89 -1.12 23.18
CA GLY A 491 -20.91 -0.68 21.79
C GLY A 491 -21.70 -1.63 20.87
N LEU A 492 -21.52 -2.96 21.04
CA LEU A 492 -22.25 -3.97 20.28
C LEU A 492 -23.75 -3.95 20.53
N MET A 493 -24.19 -3.62 21.76
CA MET A 493 -25.61 -3.48 22.11
C MET A 493 -26.27 -2.34 21.32
N VAL A 494 -25.57 -1.20 21.14
CA VAL A 494 -26.06 -0.07 20.31
C VAL A 494 -26.18 -0.48 18.84
N CYS A 495 -25.30 -1.37 18.38
CA CYS A 495 -25.29 -1.82 16.99
C CYS A 495 -26.39 -2.85 16.67
N GLN A 496 -27.04 -3.46 17.66
CA GLN A 496 -28.05 -4.49 17.42
C GLN A 496 -29.28 -3.93 16.70
N ARG A 497 -29.79 -4.71 15.74
CA ARG A 497 -31.01 -4.39 14.97
C ARG A 497 -32.20 -5.23 15.43
N ALA A 498 -33.39 -4.65 15.35
CA ALA A 498 -34.65 -5.31 15.64
C ALA A 498 -35.00 -6.30 14.51
N ALA A 499 -35.38 -7.53 14.81
CA ALA A 499 -35.70 -8.52 13.79
C ALA A 499 -37.02 -8.17 13.08
N GLN A 500 -36.99 -8.07 11.75
CA GLN A 500 -38.15 -7.86 10.89
C GLN A 500 -37.97 -8.59 9.56
N THR A 501 -39.08 -8.94 8.89
CA THR A 501 -39.04 -9.56 7.56
C THR A 501 -38.43 -8.61 6.54
N GLY A 502 -37.53 -9.10 5.68
CA GLY A 502 -36.74 -8.27 4.77
C GLY A 502 -35.54 -7.61 5.46
N HIS A 503 -35.20 -6.38 5.06
CA HIS A 503 -34.06 -5.65 5.62
C HIS A 503 -34.40 -4.98 6.96
N SER A 504 -33.51 -5.10 7.95
CA SER A 504 -33.66 -4.44 9.25
C SER A 504 -32.74 -3.23 9.44
N ASN A 505 -33.34 -2.05 9.66
CA ASN A 505 -32.63 -0.80 9.97
C ASN A 505 -32.97 -0.19 11.34
N LEU A 506 -33.98 -0.71 12.03
CA LEU A 506 -34.42 -0.18 13.33
C LEU A 506 -33.52 -0.72 14.47
N PRO A 507 -33.17 0.10 15.47
CA PRO A 507 -32.42 -0.37 16.63
C PRO A 507 -33.26 -1.35 17.46
N MET A 508 -32.59 -2.35 18.06
CA MET A 508 -33.23 -3.30 18.98
C MET A 508 -33.59 -2.66 20.33
N LEU A 509 -32.82 -1.67 20.78
CA LEU A 509 -32.99 -1.01 22.07
C LEU A 509 -33.73 0.34 21.96
N PRO A 510 -34.44 0.79 23.02
CA PRO A 510 -35.04 2.13 23.07
C PRO A 510 -34.01 3.25 23.01
N GLU A 511 -34.40 4.41 22.46
CA GLU A 511 -33.53 5.58 22.26
C GLU A 511 -32.88 6.11 23.55
N GLU A 512 -33.62 6.10 24.66
CA GLU A 512 -33.09 6.50 25.99
C GLU A 512 -31.89 5.62 26.41
N THR A 513 -31.99 4.31 26.17
CA THR A 513 -30.92 3.36 26.49
C THR A 513 -29.72 3.52 25.57
N LEU A 514 -29.96 3.75 24.27
CA LEU A 514 -28.89 4.03 23.31
C LEU A 514 -28.10 5.28 23.71
N THR A 515 -28.81 6.33 24.12
CA THR A 515 -28.21 7.59 24.57
C THR A 515 -27.39 7.39 25.84
N GLU A 516 -27.93 6.67 26.83
CA GLU A 516 -27.22 6.36 28.08
C GLU A 516 -25.92 5.58 27.82
N ILE A 517 -25.94 4.59 26.92
CA ILE A 517 -24.74 3.84 26.54
C ILE A 517 -23.72 4.77 25.89
N CYS A 518 -24.13 5.59 24.93
CA CYS A 518 -23.24 6.52 24.24
C CYS A 518 -22.60 7.53 25.20
N ASP A 519 -23.35 8.04 26.18
CA ASP A 519 -22.85 8.96 27.21
C ASP A 519 -21.78 8.32 28.11
N ASN A 520 -22.01 7.08 28.53
CA ASN A 520 -21.04 6.32 29.33
C ASN A 520 -19.73 6.09 28.56
N LEU A 521 -19.84 5.69 27.28
CA LEU A 521 -18.69 5.52 26.40
C LEU A 521 -17.95 6.85 26.15
N ALA A 522 -18.69 7.94 25.93
CA ALA A 522 -18.13 9.27 25.68
C ALA A 522 -17.34 9.81 26.87
N THR A 523 -17.89 9.64 28.09
CA THR A 523 -17.25 10.09 29.33
C THR A 523 -15.85 9.49 29.48
N LEU A 524 -15.71 8.19 29.18
CA LEU A 524 -14.42 7.51 29.26
C LEU A 524 -13.50 7.81 28.05
N ALA A 525 -14.05 7.92 26.84
CA ALA A 525 -13.26 8.16 25.64
C ALA A 525 -12.68 9.59 25.60
N LEU A 526 -13.40 10.57 26.15
CA LEU A 526 -13.06 12.01 26.11
C LEU A 526 -12.46 12.54 27.42
N GLN A 527 -12.15 11.68 28.38
CA GLN A 527 -11.45 12.08 29.60
C GLN A 527 -9.95 12.18 29.32
N ALA A 528 -9.42 13.41 29.23
CA ALA A 528 -7.99 13.64 29.06
C ALA A 528 -7.21 13.20 30.32
N PRO A 529 -6.10 12.47 30.19
CA PRO A 529 -5.33 12.01 31.34
C PRO A 529 -4.59 13.16 32.04
N ASP A 530 -4.69 13.24 33.37
CA ASP A 530 -4.02 14.28 34.18
C ASP A 530 -2.48 14.14 34.19
N GLU A 531 -1.94 12.92 34.04
CA GLU A 531 -0.52 12.66 33.84
C GLU A 531 -0.32 11.54 32.78
N PRO A 532 0.44 11.76 31.69
CA PRO A 532 0.60 10.79 30.60
C PRO A 532 1.38 9.51 30.99
N ALA A 533 1.95 9.45 32.19
CA ALA A 533 2.89 8.39 32.60
C ALA A 533 2.32 7.38 33.62
N LYS A 534 1.21 7.66 34.32
CA LYS A 534 0.80 6.86 35.49
C LYS A 534 -0.15 5.70 35.22
N ASP A 535 -0.93 5.69 34.14
CA ASP A 535 -1.96 4.65 34.01
C ASP A 535 -2.16 4.08 32.59
N LYS A 536 -1.20 3.25 32.16
CA LYS A 536 -1.30 2.50 30.89
C LYS A 536 -2.56 1.65 30.77
N ASN A 537 -3.18 1.28 31.89
CA ASN A 537 -4.34 0.41 31.90
C ASN A 537 -5.64 1.19 31.66
N GLN A 538 -5.81 2.39 32.26
CA GLN A 538 -6.94 3.27 31.95
C GLN A 538 -6.96 3.70 30.47
N LEU A 539 -5.78 3.96 29.88
CA LEU A 539 -5.67 4.29 28.46
C LEU A 539 -6.25 3.20 27.55
N LYS A 540 -6.03 1.92 27.90
CA LYS A 540 -6.54 0.78 27.13
C LYS A 540 -8.07 0.67 27.13
N ILE A 541 -8.74 1.01 28.24
CA ILE A 541 -10.21 1.02 28.26
C ILE A 541 -10.74 2.25 27.51
N SER A 542 -10.07 3.40 27.62
CA SER A 542 -10.40 4.60 26.85
C SER A 542 -10.28 4.37 25.33
N ASP A 543 -9.25 3.65 24.89
CA ASP A 543 -9.09 3.25 23.49
C ASP A 543 -10.23 2.33 23.03
N GLU A 544 -10.60 1.33 23.82
CA GLU A 544 -11.73 0.45 23.52
C GLU A 544 -13.07 1.22 23.50
N ALA A 545 -13.24 2.20 24.38
CA ALA A 545 -14.41 3.08 24.40
C ALA A 545 -14.51 3.92 23.13
N ALA A 546 -13.38 4.42 22.61
CA ALA A 546 -13.36 5.13 21.33
C ALA A 546 -13.75 4.22 20.14
N ILE A 547 -13.30 2.96 20.14
CA ILE A 547 -13.70 1.95 19.13
C ILE A 547 -15.19 1.64 19.24
N ALA A 548 -15.70 1.42 20.46
CA ALA A 548 -17.12 1.18 20.71
C ALA A 548 -17.98 2.38 20.29
N LEU A 549 -17.54 3.61 20.58
CA LEU A 549 -18.23 4.84 20.24
C LEU A 549 -18.26 5.11 18.73
N GLN A 550 -17.19 4.77 18.01
CA GLN A 550 -17.16 4.81 16.54
C GLN A 550 -18.27 3.93 15.94
N LYS A 551 -18.34 2.65 16.33
CA LYS A 551 -19.40 1.74 15.87
C LYS A 551 -20.79 2.21 16.29
N ALA A 552 -20.93 2.67 17.54
CA ALA A 552 -22.19 3.15 18.10
C ALA A 552 -22.71 4.38 17.35
N THR A 553 -21.87 5.37 17.05
CA THR A 553 -22.26 6.59 16.32
C THR A 553 -22.63 6.32 14.86
N MET A 554 -22.00 5.34 14.22
CA MET A 554 -22.43 4.85 12.90
C MET A 554 -23.80 4.17 12.96
N ALA A 555 -24.11 3.45 14.05
CA ALA A 555 -25.38 2.75 14.21
C ALA A 555 -26.52 3.64 14.73
N HIS A 556 -26.20 4.71 15.47
CA HIS A 556 -27.12 5.68 16.08
C HIS A 556 -26.61 7.13 15.91
N PRO A 557 -26.90 7.77 14.75
CA PRO A 557 -26.42 9.11 14.42
C PRO A 557 -26.76 10.25 15.41
N PRO A 558 -27.92 10.28 16.12
CA PRO A 558 -28.25 11.37 17.05
C PRO A 558 -27.22 11.63 18.15
N ALA A 559 -26.44 10.62 18.56
CA ALA A 559 -25.38 10.78 19.55
C ALA A 559 -24.29 11.79 19.13
N GLN A 560 -24.11 12.02 17.83
CA GLN A 560 -23.05 12.89 17.30
C GLN A 560 -23.10 14.32 17.85
N ALA A 561 -24.27 14.97 17.82
CA ALA A 561 -24.40 16.38 18.21
C ALA A 561 -23.99 16.61 19.66
N LYS A 562 -24.32 15.67 20.54
CA LYS A 562 -23.97 15.72 21.96
C LYS A 562 -22.48 15.56 22.20
N LEU A 563 -21.82 14.63 21.50
CA LEU A 563 -20.37 14.43 21.58
C LEU A 563 -19.59 15.67 21.15
N ILE A 564 -20.03 16.32 20.06
CA ILE A 564 -19.46 17.57 19.59
C ILE A 564 -19.61 18.67 20.64
N ALA A 565 -20.79 18.81 21.24
CA ALA A 565 -21.04 19.79 22.29
C ALA A 565 -20.14 19.59 23.52
N ILE A 566 -19.97 18.34 23.98
CA ILE A 566 -19.07 17.99 25.10
C ILE A 566 -17.63 18.40 24.80
N CYS A 567 -17.13 18.13 23.58
CA CYS A 567 -15.76 18.45 23.19
C CYS A 567 -15.47 19.96 23.23
N PHE A 568 -16.42 20.79 22.78
CA PHE A 568 -16.24 22.24 22.69
C PHE A 568 -16.65 23.02 23.93
N GLN A 569 -17.24 22.38 24.95
CA GLN A 569 -17.57 23.03 26.22
C GLN A 569 -16.37 23.70 26.90
N VAL A 570 -15.16 23.14 26.72
CA VAL A 570 -13.91 23.71 27.24
C VAL A 570 -13.56 25.07 26.60
N CYS A 571 -13.95 25.29 25.34
CA CYS A 571 -13.76 26.55 24.63
C CYS A 571 -14.68 27.66 25.16
N ASP A 572 -15.91 27.31 25.56
CA ASP A 572 -16.85 28.24 26.18
C ASP A 572 -16.37 28.72 27.54
N ALA A 573 -15.83 27.81 28.35
CA ALA A 573 -15.22 28.13 29.63
C ALA A 573 -14.01 29.06 29.47
N TYR A 574 -13.14 28.79 28.49
CA TYR A 574 -11.99 29.65 28.18
C TYR A 574 -12.42 31.07 27.76
N SER A 575 -13.45 31.17 26.93
CA SER A 575 -13.97 32.46 26.44
C SER A 575 -14.46 33.37 27.58
N THR A 576 -14.88 32.79 28.70
CA THR A 576 -15.39 33.53 29.86
C THR A 576 -14.26 34.05 30.76
N SER A 577 -13.17 33.28 30.91
CA SER A 577 -12.05 33.60 31.81
C SER A 577 -10.69 33.18 31.23
N PRO A 578 -10.11 33.95 30.30
CA PRO A 578 -8.83 33.61 29.67
C PRO A 578 -7.66 33.83 30.64
N SER A 579 -6.83 32.80 30.84
CA SER A 579 -5.55 32.89 31.58
C SER A 579 -4.50 31.95 30.99
N ALA A 580 -3.21 32.20 31.24
CA ALA A 580 -2.12 31.35 30.72
C ALA A 580 -2.21 29.89 31.20
N LYS A 581 -2.52 29.66 32.49
CA LYS A 581 -2.74 28.31 33.03
C LYS A 581 -4.00 27.64 32.44
N THR A 582 -5.01 28.45 32.13
CA THR A 582 -6.23 27.96 31.46
C THR A 582 -5.93 27.59 30.01
N LEU A 583 -5.07 28.34 29.31
CA LEU A 583 -4.69 28.12 27.92
C LEU A 583 -4.05 26.75 27.71
N ASP A 584 -3.00 26.41 28.46
CA ASP A 584 -2.30 25.12 28.31
C ASP A 584 -3.24 23.94 28.57
N ARG A 585 -4.06 24.04 29.64
CA ARG A 585 -5.07 23.02 29.96
C ARG A 585 -6.13 22.86 28.87
N VAL A 586 -6.66 23.97 28.35
CA VAL A 586 -7.67 23.96 27.26
C VAL A 586 -7.06 23.36 25.99
N HIS A 587 -5.85 23.76 25.64
CA HIS A 587 -5.12 23.25 24.48
C HIS A 587 -4.97 21.73 24.56
N ASP A 588 -4.51 21.19 25.69
CA ASP A 588 -4.27 19.75 25.84
C ASP A 588 -5.56 18.93 25.84
N ILE A 589 -6.61 19.39 26.55
CA ILE A 589 -7.92 18.73 26.56
C ILE A 589 -8.54 18.76 25.15
N LEU A 590 -8.53 19.91 24.49
CA LEU A 590 -9.09 20.06 23.14
C LEU A 590 -8.33 19.19 22.15
N LYS A 591 -7.00 19.16 22.22
CA LYS A 591 -6.16 18.31 21.37
C LYS A 591 -6.46 16.84 21.58
N TYR A 592 -6.61 16.37 22.81
CA TYR A 592 -6.96 14.98 23.11
C TYR A 592 -8.36 14.63 22.59
N ASN A 593 -9.36 15.45 22.90
CA ASN A 593 -10.76 15.18 22.55
C ASN A 593 -10.98 15.23 21.03
N LEU A 594 -10.38 16.19 20.33
CA LEU A 594 -10.49 16.27 18.87
C LEU A 594 -9.80 15.11 18.17
N ALA A 595 -8.68 14.58 18.70
CA ALA A 595 -8.08 13.35 18.16
C ALA A 595 -9.05 12.17 18.26
N ARG A 596 -9.70 12.00 19.42
CA ARG A 596 -10.68 10.94 19.65
C ARG A 596 -11.90 11.09 18.75
N LEU A 597 -12.48 12.28 18.65
CA LEU A 597 -13.63 12.51 17.78
C LEU A 597 -13.31 12.38 16.30
N THR A 598 -12.10 12.79 15.87
CA THR A 598 -11.66 12.57 14.49
C THR A 598 -11.64 11.08 14.18
N TYR A 599 -11.08 10.25 15.05
CA TYR A 599 -11.14 8.80 14.90
C TYR A 599 -12.60 8.30 14.87
N VAL A 600 -13.42 8.69 15.83
CA VAL A 600 -14.83 8.23 15.93
C VAL A 600 -15.64 8.54 14.68
N PHE A 601 -15.50 9.75 14.10
CA PHE A 601 -16.32 10.18 12.97
C PHE A 601 -15.70 9.96 11.59
N CYS A 602 -14.38 9.78 11.49
CA CYS A 602 -13.67 9.77 10.21
C CYS A 602 -12.89 8.48 9.91
N SER A 603 -12.76 7.53 10.84
CA SER A 603 -11.96 6.31 10.61
C SER A 603 -12.69 5.22 9.80
N GLN A 604 -14.01 5.31 9.63
CA GLN A 604 -14.80 4.41 8.80
C GLN A 604 -15.84 5.18 7.99
N CYS A 605 -16.07 4.74 6.74
CA CYS A 605 -17.09 5.32 5.87
C CYS A 605 -18.44 4.61 6.09
N PRO A 606 -19.52 5.33 6.48
CA PRO A 606 -20.85 4.74 6.61
C PRO A 606 -21.37 4.20 5.27
N ARG A 607 -22.21 3.16 5.29
CA ARG A 607 -22.77 2.59 4.05
C ARG A 607 -23.85 3.47 3.40
N SER A 608 -24.79 4.00 4.19
CA SER A 608 -25.96 4.74 3.71
C SER A 608 -25.72 6.26 3.60
N GLU A 609 -25.38 6.92 4.71
CA GLU A 609 -25.16 8.38 4.77
C GLU A 609 -23.65 8.69 4.77
N LYS A 610 -22.92 8.21 3.74
CA LYS A 610 -21.44 8.22 3.63
C LYS A 610 -20.78 9.51 4.11
N LEU A 611 -21.34 10.69 3.77
CA LEU A 611 -20.73 11.99 4.05
C LEU A 611 -21.29 12.74 5.26
N LYS A 612 -22.43 12.33 5.83
CA LYS A 612 -23.17 13.16 6.80
C LYS A 612 -22.42 13.36 8.12
N LEU A 613 -21.90 12.27 8.70
CA LEU A 613 -21.09 12.34 9.93
C LEU A 613 -19.87 13.24 9.71
N TYR A 614 -19.22 13.09 8.56
CA TYR A 614 -18.05 13.87 8.17
C TYR A 614 -18.38 15.36 8.01
N THR A 615 -19.43 15.71 7.27
CA THR A 615 -19.83 17.11 7.03
C THR A 615 -20.26 17.82 8.32
N SER A 616 -21.01 17.13 9.19
CA SER A 616 -21.43 17.69 10.48
C SER A 616 -20.24 17.94 11.42
N PHE A 617 -19.23 17.08 11.39
CA PHE A 617 -18.02 17.28 12.17
C PHE A 617 -17.20 18.47 11.65
N LEU A 618 -17.01 18.57 10.33
CA LEU A 618 -16.34 19.71 9.70
C LEU A 618 -17.06 21.04 9.96
N GLU A 619 -18.39 21.05 9.91
CA GLU A 619 -19.20 22.20 10.31
C GLU A 619 -18.87 22.64 11.73
N ALA A 620 -18.92 21.71 12.69
CA ALA A 620 -18.66 22.03 14.08
C ALA A 620 -17.24 22.56 14.32
N LEU A 621 -16.23 21.96 13.68
CA LEU A 621 -14.85 22.44 13.73
C LEU A 621 -14.75 23.87 13.18
N LEU A 622 -15.37 24.15 12.04
CA LEU A 622 -15.36 25.48 11.42
C LEU A 622 -16.07 26.52 12.28
N LEU A 623 -17.27 26.23 12.79
CA LEU A 623 -18.03 27.16 13.62
C LEU A 623 -17.26 27.52 14.90
N ASN A 624 -16.67 26.54 15.56
CA ASN A 624 -15.90 26.78 16.79
C ASN A 624 -14.57 27.49 16.50
N LEU A 625 -13.91 27.22 15.37
CA LEU A 625 -12.74 27.99 14.95
C LEU A 625 -13.10 29.48 14.79
N HIS A 626 -14.16 29.79 14.05
CA HIS A 626 -14.62 31.17 13.86
C HIS A 626 -14.97 31.84 15.20
N LYS A 627 -15.70 31.13 16.08
CA LYS A 627 -16.04 31.62 17.43
C LYS A 627 -14.79 31.98 18.24
N MET A 628 -13.77 31.12 18.24
CA MET A 628 -12.52 31.39 18.96
C MET A 628 -11.71 32.54 18.36
N MET A 629 -11.75 32.72 17.03
CA MET A 629 -11.12 33.87 16.37
C MET A 629 -11.86 35.18 16.69
N ASP A 630 -13.20 35.16 16.71
CA ASP A 630 -14.02 36.34 17.03
C ASP A 630 -13.79 36.86 18.46
N VAL A 631 -13.55 35.95 19.41
CA VAL A 631 -13.19 36.29 20.82
C VAL A 631 -11.70 36.67 20.95
N LYS A 632 -10.92 36.67 19.86
CA LYS A 632 -9.47 36.94 19.83
C LYS A 632 -8.67 36.00 20.76
N ALA A 633 -9.05 34.73 20.80
CA ALA A 633 -8.35 33.69 21.55
C ALA A 633 -6.89 33.55 21.10
N ASP A 634 -6.11 32.80 21.87
CA ASP A 634 -4.71 32.53 21.54
C ASP A 634 -4.57 31.72 20.23
N PRO A 635 -3.61 32.04 19.33
CA PRO A 635 -3.39 31.30 18.08
C PRO A 635 -3.13 29.80 18.26
N LYS A 636 -2.67 29.34 19.43
CA LYS A 636 -2.53 27.91 19.74
C LYS A 636 -3.88 27.17 19.69
N ILE A 637 -4.96 27.80 20.13
CA ILE A 637 -6.30 27.22 20.10
C ILE A 637 -6.78 27.08 18.66
N TRP A 638 -6.59 28.11 17.83
CA TRP A 638 -6.96 28.08 16.41
C TRP A 638 -6.18 27.01 15.65
N SER A 639 -4.88 26.89 15.93
CA SER A 639 -3.98 25.92 15.32
C SER A 639 -4.37 24.49 15.62
N VAL A 640 -4.79 24.18 16.86
CA VAL A 640 -5.30 22.85 17.22
C VAL A 640 -6.56 22.52 16.41
N ILE A 641 -7.53 23.43 16.33
CA ILE A 641 -8.77 23.17 15.57
C ILE A 641 -8.46 22.96 14.08
N ALA A 642 -7.62 23.79 13.46
CA ALA A 642 -7.21 23.62 12.07
C ALA A 642 -6.45 22.30 11.82
N THR A 643 -5.62 21.87 12.77
CA THR A 643 -4.92 20.58 12.69
C THR A 643 -5.90 19.41 12.61
N TYR A 644 -7.02 19.49 13.35
CA TYR A 644 -8.04 18.43 13.32
C TYR A 644 -9.04 18.57 12.18
N ILE A 645 -9.25 19.75 11.60
CA ILE A 645 -9.89 19.87 10.28
C ILE A 645 -9.06 19.09 9.25
N PHE A 646 -7.75 19.29 9.23
CA PHE A 646 -6.87 18.57 8.32
C PHE A 646 -6.84 17.06 8.61
N SER A 647 -6.77 16.67 9.89
CA SER A 647 -6.76 15.26 10.30
C SER A 647 -8.07 14.55 9.93
N ALA A 648 -9.22 15.22 10.04
CA ALA A 648 -10.51 14.70 9.60
C ALA A 648 -10.53 14.45 8.09
N MET A 649 -10.05 15.42 7.29
CA MET A 649 -9.94 15.26 5.84
C MET A 649 -9.05 14.06 5.45
N LEU A 650 -7.93 13.88 6.15
CA LEU A 650 -6.99 12.78 5.90
C LEU A 650 -7.61 11.43 6.27
N GLN A 651 -8.11 11.28 7.49
CA GLN A 651 -8.64 10.00 7.98
C GLN A 651 -9.87 9.58 7.20
N PHE A 652 -10.80 10.49 6.90
CA PHE A 652 -12.00 10.16 6.15
C PHE A 652 -11.68 9.72 4.72
N LYS A 653 -10.69 10.36 4.09
CA LYS A 653 -10.24 9.93 2.76
C LYS A 653 -9.65 8.52 2.78
N GLU A 654 -8.81 8.19 3.76
CA GLU A 654 -8.28 6.83 3.91
C GLU A 654 -9.40 5.81 4.16
N ALA A 655 -10.39 6.16 4.99
CA ALA A 655 -11.57 5.32 5.23
C ALA A 655 -12.42 5.12 3.95
N ALA A 656 -12.50 6.13 3.09
CA ALA A 656 -13.23 6.07 1.82
C ALA A 656 -12.45 5.37 0.69
N LYS A 657 -11.20 4.96 0.90
CA LYS A 657 -10.33 4.40 -0.14
C LYS A 657 -10.86 3.09 -0.75
N GLU A 658 -11.54 2.26 0.04
CA GLU A 658 -12.20 1.05 -0.46
C GLU A 658 -13.37 1.36 -1.40
N HIS A 659 -13.93 2.57 -1.30
CA HIS A 659 -15.11 3.02 -2.02
C HIS A 659 -14.79 4.01 -3.15
N ILE A 660 -13.53 4.46 -3.28
CA ILE A 660 -13.10 5.50 -4.22
C ILE A 660 -12.02 4.93 -5.14
N SER A 661 -12.13 5.19 -6.44
CA SER A 661 -11.13 4.77 -7.42
C SER A 661 -9.88 5.67 -7.42
N HIS A 662 -8.69 5.06 -7.47
CA HIS A 662 -7.41 5.76 -7.64
C HIS A 662 -6.59 5.19 -8.81
N PRO A 663 -6.05 6.03 -9.72
CA PRO A 663 -6.10 7.50 -9.76
C PRO A 663 -7.47 8.08 -10.19
N VAL A 664 -7.73 9.34 -9.87
CA VAL A 664 -8.96 10.05 -10.28
C VAL A 664 -9.01 10.16 -11.79
N LYS A 665 -10.00 9.55 -12.45
CA LYS A 665 -10.18 9.63 -13.90
C LYS A 665 -10.85 10.97 -14.27
N ASN A 666 -10.46 11.56 -15.39
CA ASN A 666 -11.14 12.74 -15.92
C ASN A 666 -12.57 12.38 -16.34
N ASN A 667 -13.57 13.00 -15.71
CA ASN A 667 -14.96 12.93 -16.12
C ASN A 667 -15.40 14.29 -16.65
N PHE A 668 -15.36 14.46 -17.97
CA PHE A 668 -15.72 15.71 -18.65
C PHE A 668 -17.22 16.04 -18.58
N SER A 669 -18.06 15.07 -18.20
CA SER A 669 -19.51 15.26 -18.05
C SER A 669 -19.93 15.73 -16.65
N ASP A 670 -19.00 15.73 -15.69
CA ASP A 670 -19.27 16.11 -14.31
C ASP A 670 -19.38 17.64 -14.15
N LYS A 671 -20.63 18.13 -14.15
CA LYS A 671 -20.96 19.55 -14.01
C LYS A 671 -20.76 20.11 -12.60
N ARG A 672 -20.48 19.28 -11.59
CA ARG A 672 -20.27 19.74 -10.21
C ARG A 672 -19.04 20.64 -10.09
N PHE A 673 -18.08 20.49 -11.00
CA PHE A 673 -16.81 21.20 -11.03
C PHE A 673 -16.82 22.47 -11.89
N ASP A 674 -18.01 23.01 -12.21
CA ASP A 674 -18.16 24.28 -12.93
C ASP A 674 -17.98 25.49 -11.99
N ASN A 675 -18.02 26.72 -12.54
CA ASN A 675 -17.88 27.97 -11.76
C ASN A 675 -18.91 28.11 -10.61
N ASN A 676 -20.02 27.38 -10.65
CA ASN A 676 -21.09 27.39 -9.64
C ASN A 676 -20.93 26.31 -8.56
N TRP A 677 -19.76 25.66 -8.46
CA TRP A 677 -19.51 24.58 -7.49
C TRP A 677 -19.79 24.98 -6.03
N VAL A 678 -19.61 26.26 -5.68
CA VAL A 678 -19.94 26.79 -4.34
C VAL A 678 -21.44 26.69 -4.06
N SER A 679 -22.28 27.06 -5.04
CA SER A 679 -23.74 26.93 -4.96
C SER A 679 -24.15 25.46 -4.87
N TYR A 680 -23.49 24.57 -5.62
CA TYR A 680 -23.74 23.12 -5.53
C TYR A 680 -23.50 22.59 -4.10
N VAL A 681 -22.32 22.87 -3.52
CA VAL A 681 -22.01 22.42 -2.15
C VAL A 681 -22.97 23.03 -1.13
N ALA A 682 -23.27 24.33 -1.25
CA ALA A 682 -24.14 25.01 -0.31
C ALA A 682 -25.59 24.50 -0.35
N ASN A 683 -26.11 24.12 -1.53
CA ASN A 683 -27.46 23.58 -1.69
C ASN A 683 -27.54 22.09 -1.25
N ARG A 684 -26.52 21.29 -1.54
CA ARG A 684 -26.50 19.85 -1.19
C ARG A 684 -26.14 19.58 0.27
N PHE A 685 -25.20 20.34 0.82
CA PHE A 685 -24.68 20.18 2.18
C PHE A 685 -24.99 21.42 3.01
N THR A 686 -26.29 21.61 3.29
CA THR A 686 -26.84 22.82 3.95
C THR A 686 -26.26 23.11 5.33
N ASN A 687 -25.73 22.09 5.99
CA ASN A 687 -25.14 22.17 7.32
C ASN A 687 -23.77 22.87 7.30
N LEU A 688 -23.03 22.85 6.19
CA LEU A 688 -21.73 23.53 6.15
C LEU A 688 -21.90 25.05 6.29
N PRO A 689 -21.10 25.72 7.14
CA PRO A 689 -21.30 27.12 7.44
C PRO A 689 -21.10 28.00 6.21
N ARG A 690 -21.98 29.01 6.07
CA ARG A 690 -22.00 29.97 4.97
C ARG A 690 -21.47 31.31 5.44
N ARG A 691 -20.73 32.03 4.61
CA ARG A 691 -20.43 33.45 4.86
C ARG A 691 -21.48 34.33 4.22
N THR A 692 -21.76 35.47 4.84
CA THR A 692 -22.77 36.45 4.39
C THR A 692 -22.55 36.95 2.97
N ASP A 693 -21.31 36.92 2.47
CA ASP A 693 -20.96 37.38 1.13
C ASP A 693 -20.98 36.25 0.07
N ASP A 694 -21.39 35.02 0.42
CA ASP A 694 -21.52 33.92 -0.55
C ASP A 694 -22.76 34.12 -1.44
N ARG A 695 -22.55 34.19 -2.76
CA ARG A 695 -23.63 34.15 -3.75
C ARG A 695 -24.05 32.71 -3.98
N ILE A 696 -25.30 32.39 -3.68
CA ILE A 696 -25.85 31.04 -3.85
C ILE A 696 -27.05 31.16 -4.79
N ASP A 697 -26.89 30.58 -5.97
CA ASP A 697 -27.99 30.42 -6.92
C ASP A 697 -28.79 29.16 -6.55
N VAL A 698 -30.10 29.20 -6.76
CA VAL A 698 -30.96 28.02 -6.64
C VAL A 698 -30.61 27.07 -7.79
N MET A 699 -30.26 25.82 -7.47
CA MET A 699 -29.86 24.80 -8.45
C MET A 699 -30.73 23.55 -8.31
N GLU A 700 -31.11 22.95 -9.44
CA GLU A 700 -31.65 21.59 -9.46
C GLU A 700 -30.51 20.59 -9.17
N LEU A 701 -30.69 19.75 -8.16
CA LEU A 701 -29.73 18.71 -7.81
C LEU A 701 -29.78 17.62 -8.90
N ILE A 702 -28.62 17.24 -9.42
CA ILE A 702 -28.49 16.24 -10.49
C ILE A 702 -28.83 14.86 -9.90
N ASP A 703 -29.71 14.11 -10.56
CA ASP A 703 -30.06 12.74 -10.20
C ASP A 703 -29.01 11.75 -10.73
N GLU A 704 -28.61 10.78 -9.90
CA GLU A 704 -27.28 10.16 -9.92
C GLU A 704 -27.27 8.72 -10.48
N SER A 705 -26.47 8.44 -11.51
CA SER A 705 -26.31 7.08 -12.07
C SER A 705 -25.06 6.31 -11.59
N ASN A 706 -24.14 6.92 -10.83
CA ASN A 706 -22.92 6.25 -10.32
C ASN A 706 -22.48 6.73 -8.92
N GLU A 707 -22.87 6.00 -7.87
CA GLU A 707 -22.60 6.36 -6.46
C GLU A 707 -21.12 6.56 -6.10
N VAL A 708 -20.19 5.85 -6.75
CA VAL A 708 -18.75 5.89 -6.42
C VAL A 708 -18.12 7.20 -6.90
N ASP A 709 -18.37 7.59 -8.16
CA ASP A 709 -17.90 8.85 -8.72
C ASP A 709 -18.54 10.04 -7.99
N ASN A 710 -19.75 9.86 -7.47
CA ASN A 710 -20.44 10.87 -6.70
C ASN A 710 -19.79 11.10 -5.33
N LEU A 711 -19.50 10.05 -4.57
CA LEU A 711 -18.78 10.15 -3.29
C LEU A 711 -17.43 10.86 -3.45
N GLN A 712 -16.65 10.49 -4.48
CA GLN A 712 -15.34 11.07 -4.74
C GLN A 712 -15.42 12.56 -5.08
N GLY A 713 -16.33 12.95 -5.97
CA GLY A 713 -16.48 14.35 -6.37
C GLY A 713 -17.04 15.23 -5.26
N ASP A 714 -18.01 14.74 -4.50
CA ASP A 714 -18.59 15.47 -3.36
C ASP A 714 -17.55 15.67 -2.26
N LEU A 715 -16.77 14.65 -1.92
CA LEU A 715 -15.69 14.76 -0.95
C LEU A 715 -14.66 15.83 -1.36
N ALA A 716 -14.28 15.86 -2.64
CA ALA A 716 -13.34 16.86 -3.16
C ALA A 716 -13.89 18.29 -3.04
N LEU A 717 -15.17 18.50 -3.38
CA LEU A 717 -15.81 19.82 -3.31
C LEU A 717 -16.11 20.26 -1.87
N ILE A 718 -16.49 19.35 -0.96
CA ILE A 718 -16.62 19.65 0.48
C ILE A 718 -15.28 20.14 1.02
N ASN A 719 -14.20 19.41 0.75
CA ASN A 719 -12.86 19.78 1.24
C ASN A 719 -12.41 21.13 0.65
N LEU A 720 -12.72 21.39 -0.61
CA LEU A 720 -12.44 22.68 -1.27
C LEU A 720 -13.26 23.81 -0.66
N TYR A 721 -14.53 23.56 -0.35
CA TYR A 721 -15.41 24.53 0.30
C TYR A 721 -14.87 24.92 1.69
N VAL A 722 -14.50 23.93 2.51
CA VAL A 722 -13.89 24.16 3.83
C VAL A 722 -12.56 24.92 3.70
N THR A 723 -11.70 24.50 2.76
CA THR A 723 -10.43 25.20 2.47
C THR A 723 -10.67 26.67 2.11
N ARG A 724 -11.65 26.93 1.23
CA ARG A 724 -12.05 28.28 0.85
C ARG A 724 -12.49 29.11 2.05
N GLN A 725 -13.31 28.57 2.95
CA GLN A 725 -13.76 29.32 4.13
C GLN A 725 -12.59 29.68 5.05
N LEU A 726 -11.64 28.76 5.27
CA LEU A 726 -10.44 29.01 6.08
C LEU A 726 -9.55 30.11 5.48
N TYR A 727 -9.28 30.04 4.18
CA TYR A 727 -8.46 31.05 3.47
C TYR A 727 -9.13 32.42 3.49
N ARG A 728 -10.44 32.46 3.29
CA ARG A 728 -11.21 33.71 3.40
C ARG A 728 -11.21 34.22 4.84
N ARG A 729 -11.22 33.39 5.88
CA ARG A 729 -11.11 33.90 7.26
C ARG A 729 -9.72 34.50 7.52
N ALA A 730 -8.67 33.88 6.97
CA ALA A 730 -7.29 34.30 7.22
C ALA A 730 -6.85 35.57 6.46
N THR A 731 -7.58 35.97 5.43
CA THR A 731 -7.21 37.08 4.53
C THR A 731 -8.28 38.17 4.49
N LYS A 732 -7.97 39.35 3.95
CA LYS A 732 -8.91 40.44 3.65
C LYS A 732 -8.50 41.18 2.37
N ILE A 733 -9.47 41.81 1.70
CA ILE A 733 -9.24 42.63 0.50
C ILE A 733 -8.86 44.04 0.92
N ILE A 734 -7.83 44.59 0.29
CA ILE A 734 -7.34 45.96 0.54
C ILE A 734 -7.16 46.72 -0.77
N SER A 735 -7.25 48.04 -0.69
CA SER A 735 -6.92 48.97 -1.78
C SER A 735 -5.61 49.67 -1.45
N TYR A 736 -4.76 49.89 -2.46
CA TYR A 736 -3.44 50.48 -2.30
C TYR A 736 -3.06 51.37 -3.50
N ALA A 737 -1.83 51.90 -3.50
CA ALA A 737 -1.30 52.78 -4.54
C ALA A 737 -2.24 53.97 -4.84
N ASN A 738 -2.55 54.76 -3.81
CA ASN A 738 -3.50 55.88 -3.89
C ASN A 738 -4.87 55.45 -4.46
N ASN A 739 -5.41 54.31 -4.01
CA ASN A 739 -6.72 53.79 -4.38
C ASN A 739 -6.86 53.33 -5.85
N SER A 740 -5.75 53.06 -6.53
CA SER A 740 -5.73 52.65 -7.93
C SER A 740 -5.71 51.13 -8.13
N GLU A 741 -5.31 50.34 -7.13
CA GLU A 741 -5.14 48.89 -7.25
C GLU A 741 -5.71 48.12 -6.03
N LEU A 742 -6.09 46.85 -6.25
CA LEU A 742 -6.58 45.94 -5.21
C LEU A 742 -5.59 44.79 -4.96
N SER A 743 -5.42 44.43 -3.69
CA SER A 743 -4.59 43.30 -3.26
C SER A 743 -5.19 42.63 -2.03
N LEU A 744 -4.46 41.65 -1.48
CA LEU A 744 -4.82 40.92 -0.27
C LEU A 744 -3.84 41.23 0.86
N ALA A 745 -4.37 41.21 2.08
CA ALA A 745 -3.61 41.20 3.32
C ALA A 745 -4.13 40.09 4.24
N LEU A 746 -3.40 39.78 5.30
CA LEU A 746 -3.94 38.98 6.40
C LEU A 746 -5.12 39.71 7.07
N SER A 747 -6.07 38.95 7.60
CA SER A 747 -7.20 39.51 8.35
C SER A 747 -6.73 40.21 9.63
N ASP A 748 -7.63 40.99 10.24
CA ASP A 748 -7.35 41.69 11.50
C ASP A 748 -7.15 40.74 12.70
N ASP A 749 -7.39 39.43 12.51
CA ASP A 749 -7.09 38.40 13.48
C ASP A 749 -5.56 38.25 13.72
N PHE A 750 -4.71 38.60 12.72
CA PHE A 750 -3.25 38.46 12.75
C PHE A 750 -2.55 39.75 13.18
N SER A 751 -2.87 40.25 14.38
CA SER A 751 -2.40 41.54 14.89
C SER A 751 -1.36 41.46 16.02
N ARG A 752 -0.88 40.25 16.37
CA ARG A 752 0.07 40.05 17.47
C ARG A 752 1.45 40.61 17.12
N LYS A 753 2.06 41.29 18.10
CA LYS A 753 3.40 41.91 17.95
C LYS A 753 4.52 41.07 18.54
N ASP A 754 4.20 40.17 19.46
CA ASP A 754 5.19 39.32 20.12
C ASP A 754 5.76 38.27 19.14
N PRO A 755 7.09 38.04 19.11
CA PRO A 755 7.69 37.07 18.20
C PRO A 755 7.22 35.63 18.39
N GLU A 756 6.88 35.20 19.61
CA GLU A 756 6.40 33.83 19.88
C GLU A 756 4.97 33.66 19.35
N ASP A 757 4.07 34.59 19.68
CA ASP A 757 2.70 34.62 19.15
C ASP A 757 2.68 34.65 17.61
N LYS A 758 3.59 35.43 17.00
CA LYS A 758 3.72 35.52 15.54
C LYS A 758 4.18 34.20 14.92
N ASN A 759 5.00 33.41 15.62
CA ASN A 759 5.39 32.08 15.16
C ASN A 759 4.21 31.10 15.17
N GLU A 760 3.33 31.19 16.17
CA GLU A 760 2.11 30.36 16.24
C GLU A 760 1.09 30.77 15.15
N GLU A 761 0.93 32.07 14.90
CA GLU A 761 0.16 32.56 13.74
C GLU A 761 0.73 32.04 12.41
N ASP A 762 2.05 32.07 12.23
CA ASP A 762 2.70 31.50 11.04
C ASP A 762 2.46 29.99 10.93
N ALA A 763 2.50 29.26 12.06
CA ALA A 763 2.20 27.84 12.12
C ALA A 763 0.76 27.58 11.66
N TYR A 764 -0.23 28.36 12.10
CA TYR A 764 -1.61 28.28 11.61
C TYR A 764 -1.69 28.45 10.08
N LEU A 765 -1.01 29.46 9.52
CA LEU A 765 -0.98 29.68 8.06
C LEU A 765 -0.36 28.49 7.30
N HIS A 766 0.67 27.84 7.87
CA HIS A 766 1.24 26.60 7.33
C HIS A 766 0.25 25.42 7.36
N HIS A 767 -0.57 25.31 8.40
CA HIS A 767 -1.64 24.30 8.44
C HIS A 767 -2.68 24.55 7.33
N LEU A 768 -3.10 25.81 7.12
CA LEU A 768 -4.00 26.16 6.02
C LEU A 768 -3.40 25.80 4.65
N SER A 769 -2.13 26.13 4.43
CA SER A 769 -1.39 25.72 3.22
C SER A 769 -1.43 24.20 3.01
N SER A 770 -1.27 23.42 4.09
CA SER A 770 -1.29 21.96 4.04
C SER A 770 -2.67 21.40 3.70
N ILE A 771 -3.73 22.01 4.24
CA ILE A 771 -5.13 21.69 3.92
C ILE A 771 -5.44 21.92 2.44
N ALA A 772 -5.03 23.07 1.88
CA ALA A 772 -5.23 23.36 0.46
C ALA A 772 -4.46 22.37 -0.42
N THR A 773 -3.22 22.07 -0.05
CA THR A 773 -2.38 21.10 -0.77
C THR A 773 -3.06 19.74 -0.84
N PHE A 774 -3.52 19.24 0.31
CA PHE A 774 -4.20 17.96 0.39
C PHE A 774 -5.51 17.93 -0.38
N THR A 775 -6.25 19.03 -0.37
CA THR A 775 -7.52 19.11 -1.09
C THR A 775 -7.31 19.06 -2.60
N ILE A 776 -6.38 19.87 -3.11
CA ILE A 776 -6.14 20.04 -4.55
C ILE A 776 -5.38 18.86 -5.16
N GLN A 777 -4.47 18.24 -4.40
CA GLN A 777 -3.65 17.11 -4.91
C GLN A 777 -4.50 15.89 -5.29
N HIS A 778 -5.76 15.83 -4.85
CA HIS A 778 -6.67 14.73 -5.14
C HIS A 778 -7.70 15.04 -6.23
N MET A 779 -7.57 16.19 -6.87
CA MET A 779 -8.36 16.56 -8.04
C MET A 779 -7.64 16.13 -9.31
N SER A 780 -8.42 15.69 -10.29
CA SER A 780 -7.92 15.46 -11.64
C SER A 780 -7.53 16.77 -12.32
N GLU A 781 -6.73 16.65 -13.38
CA GLU A 781 -6.34 17.77 -14.23
C GLU A 781 -7.55 18.58 -14.72
N TYR A 782 -8.60 17.90 -15.20
CA TYR A 782 -9.82 18.55 -15.68
C TYR A 782 -10.51 19.36 -14.58
N GLN A 783 -10.63 18.78 -13.38
CA GLN A 783 -11.29 19.43 -12.24
C GLN A 783 -10.54 20.69 -11.79
N GLN A 784 -9.20 20.63 -11.65
CA GLN A 784 -8.40 21.82 -11.27
C GLN A 784 -8.55 22.95 -12.28
N THR A 785 -8.59 22.57 -13.55
CA THR A 785 -8.66 23.44 -14.74
C THR A 785 -10.04 24.10 -14.86
N ASN A 786 -11.12 23.35 -14.67
CA ASN A 786 -12.50 23.84 -14.81
C ASN A 786 -12.91 24.74 -13.63
N LEU A 787 -12.41 24.44 -12.43
CA LEU A 787 -12.58 25.28 -11.24
C LEU A 787 -11.74 26.57 -11.25
N LEU A 788 -10.93 26.79 -12.29
CA LEU A 788 -10.04 27.96 -12.42
C LEU A 788 -9.09 28.13 -11.22
N LEU A 789 -8.61 27.03 -10.63
CA LEU A 789 -7.77 27.08 -9.42
C LEU A 789 -6.46 27.86 -9.63
N ASN A 790 -5.97 27.95 -10.87
CA ASN A 790 -4.83 28.77 -11.22
C ASN A 790 -5.03 30.24 -10.83
N GLU A 791 -6.24 30.79 -10.95
CA GLU A 791 -6.53 32.17 -10.55
C GLU A 791 -6.49 32.31 -9.02
N GLU A 792 -6.86 31.26 -8.29
CA GLU A 792 -6.88 31.23 -6.82
C GLU A 792 -5.49 31.24 -6.18
N VAL A 793 -4.41 31.04 -6.95
CA VAL A 793 -3.03 31.26 -6.48
C VAL A 793 -2.82 32.70 -6.03
N VAL A 794 -3.46 33.66 -6.70
CA VAL A 794 -3.34 35.10 -6.42
C VAL A 794 -4.53 35.60 -5.60
N THR A 795 -5.73 35.09 -5.88
CA THR A 795 -6.95 35.53 -5.19
C THR A 795 -7.21 34.81 -3.87
N LEU A 796 -6.47 33.76 -3.51
CA LEU A 796 -6.57 33.02 -2.24
C LEU A 796 -8.02 32.64 -1.87
N PHE A 797 -8.78 32.11 -2.84
CA PHE A 797 -10.20 31.74 -2.72
C PHE A 797 -11.18 32.91 -2.47
N ARG A 798 -10.72 34.16 -2.63
CA ARG A 798 -11.53 35.40 -2.61
C ARG A 798 -11.89 35.91 -3.99
N GLY A 799 -11.65 35.15 -5.06
CA GLY A 799 -11.86 35.62 -6.44
C GLY A 799 -13.26 36.20 -6.67
N SER A 800 -14.30 35.54 -6.15
CA SER A 800 -15.70 35.96 -6.26
C SER A 800 -16.15 37.03 -5.25
N ASP A 801 -15.28 37.42 -4.32
CA ASP A 801 -15.60 38.43 -3.32
C ASP A 801 -15.54 39.83 -3.94
N ARG A 802 -16.42 40.73 -3.49
CA ARG A 802 -16.43 42.13 -3.93
C ARG A 802 -15.69 43.02 -2.96
N TYR A 803 -14.91 43.97 -3.50
CA TYR A 803 -14.34 45.02 -2.68
C TYR A 803 -15.43 45.96 -2.16
N ARG A 804 -15.42 46.22 -0.85
CA ARG A 804 -16.23 47.25 -0.21
C ARG A 804 -15.29 48.21 0.51
N HIS A 805 -15.40 49.49 0.19
CA HIS A 805 -14.59 50.51 0.85
C HIS A 805 -14.96 50.61 2.34
N PRO A 806 -14.00 50.76 3.27
CA PRO A 806 -14.29 50.87 4.72
C PRO A 806 -15.20 52.04 5.08
N ASN A 807 -15.12 53.13 4.31
CA ASN A 807 -16.02 54.27 4.40
C ASN A 807 -17.08 54.19 3.29
N ALA A 808 -18.35 53.97 3.65
CA ALA A 808 -19.43 53.76 2.69
C ALA A 808 -19.79 55.02 1.89
N ASP A 809 -19.47 56.20 2.41
CA ASP A 809 -19.79 57.50 1.81
C ASP A 809 -18.75 57.96 0.76
N GLU A 810 -17.65 57.22 0.61
CA GLU A 810 -16.54 57.57 -0.27
C GLU A 810 -16.65 56.83 -1.61
N ASN A 811 -16.75 57.58 -2.71
CA ASN A 811 -16.91 57.01 -4.05
C ASN A 811 -15.59 56.44 -4.59
N HIS A 812 -15.26 55.22 -4.17
CA HIS A 812 -14.05 54.52 -4.58
C HIS A 812 -14.24 53.77 -5.91
N SER A 813 -13.29 53.91 -6.85
CA SER A 813 -13.33 53.33 -8.21
C SER A 813 -13.59 51.82 -8.25
N TRP A 814 -13.04 51.09 -7.28
CA TRP A 814 -13.18 49.65 -7.16
C TRP A 814 -14.37 49.18 -6.31
N ASN A 815 -15.20 50.09 -5.77
CA ASN A 815 -16.31 49.69 -4.90
C ASN A 815 -17.28 48.77 -5.66
N ASN A 816 -17.70 47.66 -5.03
CA ASN A 816 -18.51 46.58 -5.62
C ASN A 816 -17.87 45.81 -6.80
N SER A 817 -16.60 46.06 -7.12
CA SER A 817 -15.88 45.28 -8.13
C SER A 817 -15.46 43.92 -7.57
N GLU A 818 -15.61 42.87 -8.38
CA GLU A 818 -15.15 41.52 -8.05
C GLU A 818 -13.62 41.45 -8.06
N LEU A 819 -13.03 40.85 -7.03
CA LEU A 819 -11.58 40.80 -6.84
C LEU A 819 -10.88 40.15 -8.02
N ARG A 820 -11.42 39.02 -8.52
CA ARG A 820 -10.87 38.32 -9.68
C ARG A 820 -10.74 39.25 -10.89
N MET A 821 -11.79 40.00 -11.21
CA MET A 821 -11.78 40.93 -12.33
C MET A 821 -10.82 42.10 -12.13
N ALA A 822 -10.69 42.59 -10.89
CA ALA A 822 -9.77 43.67 -10.56
C ALA A 822 -8.30 43.22 -10.64
N MET A 823 -7.96 42.11 -9.98
CA MET A 823 -6.59 41.58 -9.96
C MET A 823 -6.16 41.06 -11.33
N LEU A 824 -7.05 40.43 -12.11
CA LEU A 824 -6.73 40.01 -13.49
C LEU A 824 -6.48 41.20 -14.43
N ARG A 825 -7.08 42.38 -14.18
CA ARG A 825 -6.76 43.60 -14.93
C ARG A 825 -5.36 44.12 -14.58
N THR A 826 -4.98 44.08 -13.31
CA THR A 826 -3.64 44.50 -12.84
C THR A 826 -2.54 43.54 -13.32
N MET A 827 -2.84 42.23 -13.41
CA MET A 827 -1.88 41.18 -13.77
C MET A 827 -1.94 40.75 -15.25
N GLY A 828 -2.80 41.36 -16.06
CA GLY A 828 -3.08 40.95 -17.45
C GLY A 828 -1.97 41.28 -18.46
N LEU A 829 -2.08 40.71 -19.66
CA LEU A 829 -1.18 40.97 -20.80
C LEU A 829 -1.69 42.14 -21.67
N PRO A 830 -0.79 42.94 -22.30
CA PRO A 830 0.66 42.83 -22.28
C PRO A 830 1.27 43.40 -20.99
N GLN A 831 2.26 42.69 -20.45
CA GLN A 831 3.01 43.14 -19.29
C GLN A 831 3.80 44.41 -19.63
N PRO A 832 3.79 45.45 -18.77
CA PRO A 832 4.62 46.62 -18.99
C PRO A 832 6.11 46.24 -18.96
N PRO A 833 6.98 46.93 -19.72
CA PRO A 833 8.42 46.71 -19.67
C PRO A 833 8.92 46.95 -18.23
N TYR A 834 9.59 45.95 -17.65
CA TYR A 834 10.10 46.03 -16.29
C TYR A 834 11.56 46.51 -16.26
N SER A 835 11.93 47.23 -15.21
CA SER A 835 13.32 47.65 -14.97
C SER A 835 13.97 46.71 -13.97
N LEU A 836 15.19 46.24 -14.26
CA LEU A 836 15.98 45.49 -13.27
C LEU A 836 16.25 46.29 -12.00
N ARG A 837 16.23 47.62 -12.11
CA ARG A 837 16.39 48.54 -10.99
C ARG A 837 15.09 48.79 -10.22
N ASN A 838 13.91 48.45 -10.77
CA ASN A 838 12.60 48.56 -10.13
C ASN A 838 11.72 47.41 -10.63
N PRO A 839 11.90 46.18 -10.10
CA PRO A 839 11.14 45.01 -10.52
C PRO A 839 9.65 45.13 -10.15
N PRO A 840 8.77 44.36 -10.81
CA PRO A 840 7.37 44.28 -10.43
C PRO A 840 7.21 43.71 -9.02
N GLN A 841 6.15 44.13 -8.33
CA GLN A 841 5.81 43.58 -7.03
C GLN A 841 5.54 42.09 -7.12
N PHE A 842 5.96 41.34 -6.09
CA PHE A 842 5.68 39.91 -6.03
C PHE A 842 4.16 39.72 -5.98
N PRO A 843 3.53 39.09 -6.99
CA PRO A 843 2.09 39.18 -7.22
C PRO A 843 1.22 38.53 -6.12
N ILE A 844 1.88 37.91 -5.14
CA ILE A 844 1.32 37.04 -4.10
C ILE A 844 1.69 37.55 -2.68
N SER A 845 2.63 38.51 -2.55
CA SER A 845 3.19 38.87 -1.24
C SER A 845 2.21 39.61 -0.32
N GLY A 846 1.22 40.27 -0.91
CA GLY A 846 0.25 41.10 -0.20
C GLY A 846 0.91 42.20 0.65
N PHE A 847 0.13 43.09 1.24
CA PHE A 847 0.64 44.10 2.18
C PHE A 847 0.83 43.51 3.59
N SER A 848 1.38 42.30 3.70
CA SER A 848 1.52 41.55 4.95
C SER A 848 2.94 41.03 5.16
N HIS A 849 3.94 41.80 4.72
CA HIS A 849 5.37 41.46 4.84
C HIS A 849 5.70 40.08 4.26
N GLY A 850 5.00 39.65 3.19
CA GLY A 850 5.16 38.36 2.54
C GLY A 850 4.54 37.14 3.26
N ARG A 851 3.87 37.32 4.41
CA ARG A 851 3.30 36.18 5.19
C ARG A 851 2.17 35.44 4.46
N THR A 852 1.48 36.07 3.51
CA THR A 852 0.41 35.43 2.71
C THR A 852 0.95 34.46 1.66
N VAL A 853 2.24 34.53 1.30
CA VAL A 853 2.86 33.71 0.24
C VAL A 853 2.75 32.21 0.54
N VAL A 854 2.77 31.83 1.82
CA VAL A 854 2.62 30.42 2.23
C VAL A 854 1.26 29.85 1.80
N LEU A 855 0.21 30.65 1.81
CA LEU A 855 -1.13 30.23 1.41
C LEU A 855 -1.18 29.89 -0.09
N SER A 856 -0.50 30.67 -0.93
CA SER A 856 -0.39 30.38 -2.37
C SER A 856 0.52 29.19 -2.66
N LEU A 857 1.56 28.97 -1.87
CA LEU A 857 2.38 27.74 -1.97
C LEU A 857 1.49 26.50 -1.81
N GLY A 858 0.58 26.50 -0.83
CA GLY A 858 -0.37 25.42 -0.60
C GLY A 858 -1.27 25.10 -1.80
N ILE A 859 -1.58 26.11 -2.62
CA ILE A 859 -2.40 25.95 -3.83
C ILE A 859 -1.53 25.43 -4.98
N ILE A 860 -0.45 26.15 -5.31
CA ILE A 860 0.35 25.88 -6.53
C ILE A 860 1.13 24.56 -6.46
N GLN A 861 1.57 24.14 -5.26
CA GLN A 861 2.36 22.91 -5.13
C GLN A 861 1.55 21.65 -5.43
N ALA A 862 0.22 21.71 -5.35
CA ALA A 862 -0.67 20.58 -5.65
C ALA A 862 -1.15 20.53 -7.12
N PHE A 863 -0.72 21.47 -7.96
CA PHE A 863 -1.18 21.55 -9.34
C PHE A 863 -0.64 20.47 -10.27
N HIS A 864 -1.47 20.03 -11.21
CA HIS A 864 -0.99 19.36 -12.40
C HIS A 864 -0.12 20.31 -13.26
N PRO A 865 0.84 19.78 -14.04
CA PRO A 865 1.66 20.59 -14.95
C PRO A 865 0.86 21.53 -15.87
N THR A 866 -0.30 21.09 -16.37
CA THR A 866 -1.17 21.89 -17.25
C THR A 866 -1.89 23.03 -16.53
N THR A 867 -2.25 22.85 -15.25
CA THR A 867 -2.74 23.96 -14.42
C THR A 867 -1.64 25.01 -14.20
N VAL A 868 -0.37 24.59 -14.07
CA VAL A 868 0.78 25.52 -14.01
C VAL A 868 1.01 26.20 -15.36
N GLU A 869 0.85 25.50 -16.48
CA GLU A 869 0.93 26.08 -17.83
C GLU A 869 -0.08 27.22 -18.01
N ARG A 870 -1.31 27.08 -17.51
CA ARG A 870 -2.31 28.17 -17.51
C ARG A 870 -1.88 29.40 -16.71
N LEU A 871 -1.12 29.24 -15.63
CA LEU A 871 -0.52 30.39 -14.93
C LEU A 871 0.48 31.15 -15.81
N VAL A 872 1.16 30.45 -16.71
CA VAL A 872 2.11 31.05 -17.67
C VAL A 872 1.36 31.76 -18.79
N GLU A 873 0.32 31.12 -19.36
CA GLU A 873 -0.54 31.73 -20.38
C GLU A 873 -1.18 33.05 -19.91
N ARG A 874 -1.53 33.14 -18.61
CA ARG A 874 -2.07 34.35 -17.98
C ARG A 874 -1.02 35.40 -17.63
N GLY A 875 0.28 35.12 -17.78
CA GLY A 875 1.38 36.01 -17.42
C GLY A 875 1.74 36.04 -15.92
N THR A 876 0.91 35.45 -15.05
CA THR A 876 1.11 35.42 -13.60
C THR A 876 2.39 34.67 -13.20
N ALA A 877 2.63 33.48 -13.78
CA ALA A 877 3.86 32.73 -13.49
C ALA A 877 5.12 33.49 -13.93
N HIS A 878 5.03 34.26 -15.01
CA HIS A 878 6.13 35.08 -15.50
C HIS A 878 6.48 36.19 -14.50
N GLN A 879 5.48 36.90 -13.97
CA GLN A 879 5.67 37.87 -12.89
C GLN A 879 6.24 37.24 -11.61
N ILE A 880 5.75 36.04 -11.21
CA ILE A 880 6.30 35.29 -10.05
C ILE A 880 7.79 35.00 -10.25
N LEU A 881 8.18 34.55 -11.44
CA LEU A 881 9.58 34.24 -11.76
C LEU A 881 10.46 35.49 -11.73
N VAL A 882 10.03 36.59 -12.38
CA VAL A 882 10.79 37.85 -12.39
C VAL A 882 10.92 38.46 -10.99
N ALA A 883 9.79 38.63 -10.28
CA ALA A 883 9.79 39.22 -8.95
C ALA A 883 10.51 38.32 -7.92
N GLY A 884 10.36 37.00 -8.03
CA GLY A 884 11.04 36.02 -7.17
C GLY A 884 12.56 35.98 -7.39
N LEU A 885 13.02 36.12 -8.64
CA LEU A 885 14.46 36.21 -8.95
C LEU A 885 15.09 37.49 -8.39
N LEU A 886 14.39 38.63 -8.44
CA LEU A 886 14.95 39.93 -8.06
C LEU A 886 14.76 40.28 -6.57
N THR A 887 13.97 39.49 -5.83
CA THR A 887 13.96 39.37 -4.34
C THR A 887 13.64 40.63 -3.52
N ARG A 888 12.90 41.63 -4.04
CA ARG A 888 12.78 42.94 -3.37
C ARG A 888 11.64 43.14 -2.36
N ASP A 889 10.40 42.74 -2.69
CA ASP A 889 9.22 43.12 -1.87
C ASP A 889 8.78 42.08 -0.82
N HIS A 890 9.46 40.92 -0.74
CA HIS A 890 9.12 39.81 0.17
C HIS A 890 10.30 39.43 1.08
N SER A 891 11.23 40.36 1.26
CA SER A 891 12.52 40.24 1.95
C SER A 891 12.44 40.44 3.47
N ASP A 892 11.30 40.87 4.01
CA ASP A 892 11.12 41.19 5.45
C ASP A 892 11.38 40.02 6.41
N SER A 893 11.30 38.76 5.93
CA SER A 893 11.56 37.58 6.75
C SER A 893 12.31 36.47 5.99
N PRO A 894 13.36 35.88 6.58
CA PRO A 894 14.01 34.70 6.02
C PRO A 894 13.05 33.57 5.68
N LYS A 895 11.99 33.35 6.49
CA LYS A 895 10.98 32.30 6.24
C LYS A 895 10.27 32.51 4.90
N CYS A 896 9.89 33.74 4.57
CA CYS A 896 9.19 34.07 3.32
C CYS A 896 10.08 33.78 2.10
N ARG A 897 11.40 34.07 2.18
CA ARG A 897 12.36 33.71 1.12
C ARG A 897 12.44 32.20 0.87
N HIS A 898 12.28 31.36 1.91
CA HIS A 898 12.22 29.90 1.73
C HIS A 898 10.95 29.48 0.99
N VAL A 899 9.80 30.08 1.32
CA VAL A 899 8.52 29.80 0.66
C VAL A 899 8.55 30.22 -0.81
N VAL A 900 9.09 31.41 -1.13
CA VAL A 900 9.25 31.84 -2.53
C VAL A 900 10.18 30.90 -3.30
N SER A 901 11.30 30.47 -2.69
CA SER A 901 12.19 29.47 -3.31
C SER A 901 11.44 28.16 -3.62
N ALA A 902 10.54 27.73 -2.73
CA ALA A 902 9.71 26.55 -2.97
C ALA A 902 8.75 26.78 -4.15
N ILE A 903 8.06 27.93 -4.24
CA ILE A 903 7.18 28.28 -5.35
C ILE A 903 7.95 28.28 -6.69
N LEU A 904 9.13 28.92 -6.73
CA LEU A 904 9.99 28.95 -7.91
C LEU A 904 10.39 27.53 -8.34
N SER A 905 10.75 26.68 -7.38
CA SER A 905 11.10 25.27 -7.64
C SER A 905 9.91 24.48 -8.21
N VAL A 906 8.69 24.71 -7.70
CA VAL A 906 7.46 24.09 -8.19
C VAL A 906 7.16 24.51 -9.63
N VAL A 907 7.17 25.81 -9.90
CA VAL A 907 6.90 26.34 -11.26
C VAL A 907 7.93 25.81 -12.25
N ALA A 908 9.21 25.86 -11.89
CA ALA A 908 10.31 25.39 -12.72
C ALA A 908 10.29 23.86 -12.96
N ASN A 909 9.82 23.09 -11.99
CA ASN A 909 9.66 21.64 -12.13
C ASN A 909 8.47 21.26 -13.03
N LYS A 910 7.33 21.96 -12.89
CA LYS A 910 6.08 21.63 -13.57
C LYS A 910 5.93 22.31 -14.95
N TYR A 911 6.66 23.39 -15.21
CA TYR A 911 6.65 24.10 -16.49
C TYR A 911 8.05 24.31 -17.08
N LYS A 912 8.16 24.32 -18.42
CA LYS A 912 9.42 24.47 -19.18
C LYS A 912 9.97 25.90 -19.15
N VAL A 913 10.37 26.36 -17.96
CA VAL A 913 10.95 27.69 -17.72
C VAL A 913 12.22 27.93 -18.54
N GLU A 914 12.96 26.88 -18.87
CA GLU A 914 14.13 26.93 -19.77
C GLU A 914 13.82 27.41 -21.20
N ASN A 915 12.54 27.46 -21.59
CA ASN A 915 12.10 28.02 -22.87
C ASN A 915 11.82 29.54 -22.78
N LEU A 916 11.81 30.12 -21.58
CA LEU A 916 11.62 31.56 -21.36
C LEU A 916 12.99 32.25 -21.41
N ASN A 917 13.39 32.69 -22.60
CA ASN A 917 14.74 33.22 -22.88
C ASN A 917 15.16 34.36 -21.93
N ASP A 918 14.23 35.25 -21.60
CA ASP A 918 14.47 36.39 -20.72
C ASP A 918 14.72 35.95 -19.26
N ILE A 919 13.98 34.94 -18.78
CA ILE A 919 14.22 34.33 -17.46
C ILE A 919 15.58 33.62 -17.41
N VAL A 920 15.96 32.90 -18.48
CA VAL A 920 17.29 32.25 -18.57
C VAL A 920 18.42 33.27 -18.59
N GLN A 921 18.29 34.35 -19.37
CA GLN A 921 19.25 35.45 -19.40
C GLN A 921 19.35 36.16 -18.04
N MET A 922 18.23 36.32 -17.33
CA MET A 922 18.20 36.87 -15.97
C MET A 922 19.00 36.00 -15.00
N MET A 923 18.75 34.68 -14.99
CA MET A 923 19.48 33.74 -14.13
C MET A 923 20.98 33.75 -14.44
N GLU A 924 21.35 33.78 -15.72
CA GLU A 924 22.76 33.88 -16.14
C GLU A 924 23.40 35.17 -15.65
N THR A 925 22.72 36.30 -15.83
CA THR A 925 23.19 37.61 -15.38
C THR A 925 23.37 37.66 -13.86
N GLN A 926 22.39 37.15 -13.11
CA GLN A 926 22.46 37.09 -11.64
C GLN A 926 23.56 36.16 -11.16
N MET A 927 23.71 34.96 -11.75
CA MET A 927 24.76 34.04 -11.30
C MET A 927 26.14 34.60 -11.64
N ASN A 928 26.32 35.22 -12.82
CA ASN A 928 27.58 35.88 -13.18
C ASN A 928 27.90 37.08 -12.26
N PHE A 929 26.87 37.82 -11.82
CA PHE A 929 27.03 38.85 -10.79
C PHE A 929 27.55 38.26 -9.48
N VAL A 930 26.97 37.15 -9.03
CA VAL A 930 27.37 36.50 -7.77
C VAL A 930 28.80 35.94 -7.86
N VAL A 931 29.18 35.32 -8.98
CA VAL A 931 30.45 34.59 -9.11
C VAL A 931 31.66 35.52 -9.35
N SER A 932 31.49 36.64 -10.06
CA SER A 932 32.61 37.49 -10.52
C SER A 932 33.37 38.26 -9.42
N GLU A 933 34.67 38.47 -9.60
CA GLU A 933 35.50 39.29 -8.70
C GLU A 933 35.65 40.76 -9.22
N GLU A 934 35.24 41.71 -8.36
CA GLU A 934 35.46 43.17 -8.35
C GLU A 934 35.06 44.07 -9.56
N ARG A 935 35.21 43.70 -10.85
CA ARG A 935 34.92 44.64 -11.98
C ARG A 935 33.55 44.51 -12.67
N LEU A 936 33.00 43.31 -12.73
CA LEU A 936 31.67 43.05 -13.32
C LEU A 936 30.53 43.30 -12.32
N SER A 937 30.81 43.10 -11.03
CA SER A 937 29.91 43.39 -9.91
C SER A 937 29.46 44.86 -9.92
N ASP A 938 30.39 45.81 -10.00
CA ASP A 938 30.04 47.24 -9.99
C ASP A 938 29.23 47.69 -11.21
N LYS A 939 29.44 47.03 -12.36
CA LYS A 939 28.72 47.34 -13.60
C LYS A 939 27.28 46.80 -13.57
N LEU A 940 27.09 45.63 -12.96
CA LEU A 940 25.79 45.00 -12.79
C LEU A 940 25.02 45.60 -11.61
N GLU A 941 25.68 46.00 -10.52
CA GLU A 941 25.06 46.76 -9.43
C GLU A 941 24.54 48.12 -9.90
N ARG A 942 25.21 48.78 -10.86
CA ARG A 942 24.65 49.98 -11.52
C ARG A 942 23.35 49.71 -12.30
N ILE A 943 23.13 48.48 -12.74
CA ILE A 943 21.95 48.04 -13.51
C ILE A 943 20.85 47.55 -12.57
N THR A 944 21.21 46.80 -11.53
CA THR A 944 20.26 46.12 -10.62
C THR A 944 20.02 46.88 -9.32
N GLY A 945 20.96 47.67 -8.78
CA GLY A 945 20.84 48.39 -7.51
C GLY A 945 20.36 47.53 -6.34
N TYR A 946 20.76 46.26 -6.29
CA TYR A 946 20.24 45.27 -5.35
C TYR A 946 20.90 45.38 -3.97
N LEU A 947 22.24 45.49 -3.93
CA LEU A 947 22.98 45.60 -2.66
C LEU A 947 22.62 46.91 -1.97
N ASP A 948 22.55 48.00 -2.75
CA ASP A 948 22.09 49.31 -2.26
C ASP A 948 20.68 49.23 -1.64
N HIS A 949 19.78 48.41 -2.19
CA HIS A 949 18.43 48.26 -1.66
C HIS A 949 18.39 47.42 -0.37
N GLU A 950 19.00 46.23 -0.39
CA GLU A 950 18.95 45.30 0.75
C GLU A 950 19.71 45.82 1.98
N GLU A 951 20.81 46.55 1.80
CA GLU A 951 21.53 47.21 2.93
C GLU A 951 20.63 48.19 3.69
N ASN A 952 19.68 48.83 2.99
CA ASN A 952 18.73 49.78 3.58
C ASN A 952 17.49 49.10 4.19
N VAL A 953 17.17 47.86 3.79
CA VAL A 953 15.97 47.12 4.25
C VAL A 953 16.30 46.15 5.40
N VAL A 954 17.45 45.48 5.37
CA VAL A 954 17.81 44.44 6.33
C VAL A 954 19.02 44.85 7.17
N ALA A 955 18.77 45.54 8.29
CA ALA A 955 19.83 45.97 9.20
C ALA A 955 20.67 44.78 9.74
N GLY A 956 21.99 44.87 9.63
CA GLY A 956 22.94 43.97 10.31
C GLY A 956 23.47 42.77 9.54
N HIS A 957 23.14 42.59 8.25
CA HIS A 957 23.82 41.59 7.40
C HIS A 957 25.06 42.16 6.73
N SER A 958 26.09 41.34 6.49
CA SER A 958 27.24 41.78 5.71
C SER A 958 26.87 41.87 4.21
N VAL A 959 27.51 42.77 3.47
CA VAL A 959 27.35 42.92 2.00
C VAL A 959 27.57 41.59 1.27
N ASN A 960 28.50 40.78 1.79
CA ASN A 960 28.80 39.45 1.27
C ASN A 960 27.64 38.46 1.47
N ASP A 961 26.95 38.50 2.61
CA ASP A 961 25.79 37.65 2.89
C ASP A 961 24.62 37.99 1.96
N LEU A 962 24.36 39.29 1.77
CA LEU A 962 23.33 39.79 0.87
C LEU A 962 23.61 39.39 -0.58
N ARG A 963 24.88 39.48 -1.00
CA ARG A 963 25.32 39.04 -2.33
C ARG A 963 25.16 37.53 -2.53
N ALA A 964 25.51 36.71 -1.54
CA ALA A 964 25.35 35.26 -1.63
C ALA A 964 23.86 34.85 -1.68
N ALA A 965 22.97 35.61 -1.03
CA ALA A 965 21.53 35.36 -1.02
C ALA A 965 20.90 35.41 -2.43
N LEU A 966 21.47 36.19 -3.36
CA LEU A 966 21.00 36.26 -4.76
C LEU A 966 21.13 34.95 -5.53
N ALA A 967 22.02 34.04 -5.11
CA ALA A 967 22.16 32.75 -5.78
C ALA A 967 20.95 31.84 -5.51
N ARG A 968 20.23 32.08 -4.40
CA ARG A 968 19.18 31.18 -3.91
C ARG A 968 17.97 31.06 -4.85
N PRO A 969 17.37 32.14 -5.37
CA PRO A 969 16.31 32.03 -6.38
C PRO A 969 16.77 31.27 -7.64
N VAL A 970 18.01 31.48 -8.09
CA VAL A 970 18.60 30.74 -9.23
C VAL A 970 18.71 29.26 -8.90
N PHE A 971 19.24 28.90 -7.72
CA PHE A 971 19.30 27.51 -7.28
C PHE A 971 17.90 26.86 -7.21
N ALA A 972 16.88 27.59 -6.77
CA ALA A 972 15.50 27.10 -6.72
C ALA A 972 14.93 26.75 -8.10
N ILE A 973 15.13 27.61 -9.09
CA ILE A 973 14.69 27.33 -10.46
C ILE A 973 15.49 26.15 -11.04
N VAL A 974 16.80 26.12 -10.86
CA VAL A 974 17.69 25.03 -11.33
C VAL A 974 17.30 23.69 -10.71
N VAL A 975 17.00 23.66 -9.40
CA VAL A 975 16.49 22.49 -8.67
C VAL A 975 15.26 21.89 -9.34
N GLY A 976 14.31 22.74 -9.74
CA GLY A 976 13.08 22.32 -10.39
C GLY A 976 13.34 21.75 -11.79
N ILE A 977 14.15 22.45 -12.61
CA ILE A 977 14.43 22.08 -14.00
C ILE A 977 15.23 20.78 -14.09
N LEU A 978 16.30 20.63 -13.28
CA LEU A 978 17.17 19.45 -13.33
C LEU A 978 16.40 18.13 -13.15
N ARG A 979 15.39 18.12 -12.26
CA ARG A 979 14.55 16.95 -11.96
C ARG A 979 13.67 16.48 -13.12
N ARG A 980 13.26 17.37 -14.04
CA ARG A 980 12.44 17.04 -15.23
C ARG A 980 13.27 16.56 -16.43
N TYR A 981 14.60 16.63 -16.37
CA TYR A 981 15.56 16.55 -17.47
C TYR A 981 15.68 17.88 -18.24
N ALA A 982 16.88 18.47 -18.23
CA ALA A 982 17.20 19.77 -18.82
C ALA A 982 17.82 19.63 -20.22
N GLY A 983 17.50 20.51 -21.18
CA GLY A 983 18.26 20.63 -22.43
C GLY A 983 19.63 21.33 -22.22
N ASN A 984 20.26 21.80 -23.30
CA ASN A 984 21.48 22.62 -23.22
C ASN A 984 21.22 24.09 -22.84
N ALA A 985 19.95 24.48 -22.66
CA ALA A 985 19.54 25.87 -22.40
C ALA A 985 20.15 26.47 -21.13
N LEU A 986 20.44 25.66 -20.10
CA LEU A 986 21.03 26.12 -18.84
C LEU A 986 22.56 26.02 -18.78
N LYS A 987 23.25 25.66 -19.88
CA LYS A 987 24.69 25.38 -19.87
C LYS A 987 25.51 26.50 -19.22
N ASN A 988 25.20 27.77 -19.55
CA ASN A 988 25.91 28.92 -18.99
C ASN A 988 25.63 29.10 -17.49
N VAL A 989 24.37 28.96 -17.07
CA VAL A 989 23.96 29.06 -15.66
C VAL A 989 24.63 27.97 -14.82
N LEU A 990 24.61 26.71 -15.29
CA LEU A 990 25.27 25.60 -14.60
C LEU A 990 26.79 25.81 -14.54
N THR A 991 27.40 26.31 -15.61
CA THR A 991 28.83 26.64 -15.63
C THR A 991 29.16 27.71 -14.59
N ALA A 992 28.35 28.77 -14.48
CA ALA A 992 28.52 29.81 -13.47
C ALA A 992 28.37 29.24 -12.03
N ILE A 993 27.38 28.36 -11.79
CA ILE A 993 27.26 27.62 -10.52
C ILE A 993 28.54 26.84 -10.21
N THR A 994 29.12 26.13 -11.19
CA THR A 994 30.38 25.38 -10.99
C THR A 994 31.60 26.26 -10.72
N GLN A 995 31.54 27.55 -11.03
CA GLN A 995 32.60 28.52 -10.77
C GLN A 995 32.44 29.21 -9.40
N GLY A 996 31.22 29.23 -8.85
CA GLY A 996 30.88 29.92 -7.60
C GLY A 996 31.79 29.62 -6.41
N PRO A 997 32.14 28.35 -6.11
CA PRO A 997 33.06 28.04 -5.00
C PRO A 997 34.45 28.68 -5.14
N GLY A 998 34.85 29.09 -6.36
CA GLY A 998 36.11 29.79 -6.61
C GLY A 998 36.16 31.24 -6.10
N ASN A 999 35.04 31.84 -5.72
CA ASN A 999 35.01 33.20 -5.18
C ASN A 999 35.65 33.26 -3.78
N LYS A 1000 36.65 34.12 -3.60
CA LYS A 1000 37.42 34.17 -2.34
C LYS A 1000 36.63 34.72 -1.14
N LYS A 1001 35.60 35.54 -1.36
CA LYS A 1001 34.82 36.18 -0.28
C LYS A 1001 33.60 35.34 0.12
N ILE A 1002 32.81 34.87 -0.86
CA ILE A 1002 31.51 34.20 -0.63
C ILE A 1002 31.46 32.75 -1.11
N GLY A 1003 32.56 32.20 -1.66
CA GLY A 1003 32.58 30.86 -2.25
C GLY A 1003 32.14 29.75 -1.31
N HIS A 1004 32.42 29.86 0.00
CA HIS A 1004 31.96 28.90 1.01
C HIS A 1004 30.43 28.91 1.22
N MET A 1005 29.78 30.07 1.09
CA MET A 1005 28.31 30.19 1.19
C MET A 1005 27.64 29.58 -0.04
N LEU A 1006 28.20 29.82 -1.22
CA LEU A 1006 27.73 29.24 -2.48
C LEU A 1006 27.98 27.73 -2.52
N ALA A 1007 29.13 27.27 -2.03
CA ALA A 1007 29.44 25.86 -1.87
C ALA A 1007 28.42 25.14 -0.99
N ARG A 1008 28.05 25.72 0.16
CA ARG A 1008 27.01 25.14 1.04
C ARG A 1008 25.63 25.14 0.41
N SER A 1009 25.36 26.06 -0.52
CA SER A 1009 24.09 26.12 -1.24
C SER A 1009 23.92 24.98 -2.26
N MET A 1010 24.99 24.24 -2.60
CA MET A 1010 24.89 22.99 -3.38
C MET A 1010 24.06 21.92 -2.69
N ASP A 1011 24.00 21.96 -1.36
CA ASP A 1011 23.14 21.10 -0.53
C ASP A 1011 21.67 21.19 -0.99
N PHE A 1012 21.21 22.40 -1.29
CA PHE A 1012 19.84 22.67 -1.73
C PHE A 1012 19.52 22.07 -3.11
N ILE A 1013 20.51 21.89 -3.99
CA ILE A 1013 20.29 21.31 -5.33
C ILE A 1013 19.87 19.84 -5.23
N PHE A 1014 20.59 19.08 -4.40
CA PHE A 1014 20.50 17.63 -4.33
C PHE A 1014 19.59 17.12 -3.20
N THR A 1015 19.20 17.97 -2.24
CA THR A 1015 18.22 17.61 -1.20
C THR A 1015 16.87 17.21 -1.80
N ASP A 1016 16.16 16.28 -1.16
CA ASP A 1016 14.80 15.90 -1.57
C ASP A 1016 13.84 17.10 -1.63
N LEU A 1017 13.21 17.28 -2.79
CA LEU A 1017 12.28 18.39 -3.02
C LEU A 1017 10.86 18.00 -2.57
N ASN A 1018 10.55 18.22 -1.29
CA ASN A 1018 9.25 17.85 -0.71
C ASN A 1018 8.03 18.45 -1.43
N VAL A 1019 8.18 19.65 -2.00
CA VAL A 1019 7.11 20.40 -2.68
C VAL A 1019 6.84 19.94 -4.11
N ALA A 1020 7.66 19.05 -4.67
CA ALA A 1020 7.48 18.50 -6.02
C ALA A 1020 7.68 16.97 -6.01
N LYS A 1021 7.14 16.31 -4.99
CA LYS A 1021 7.06 14.85 -4.96
C LYS A 1021 6.08 14.34 -6.03
N PRO A 1022 6.19 13.06 -6.47
CA PRO A 1022 5.25 12.48 -7.43
C PRO A 1022 3.77 12.57 -7.00
N GLN A 1023 3.48 12.50 -5.68
CA GLN A 1023 2.11 12.66 -5.17
C GLN A 1023 1.55 14.08 -5.40
N LEU A 1024 2.41 15.06 -5.58
CA LEU A 1024 2.08 16.46 -5.88
C LEU A 1024 2.26 16.79 -7.37
N TYR A 1025 2.24 15.75 -8.23
CA TYR A 1025 2.43 15.86 -9.68
C TYR A 1025 3.79 16.44 -10.11
N GLY A 1026 4.78 16.34 -9.23
CA GLY A 1026 6.16 16.71 -9.53
C GLY A 1026 6.75 15.84 -10.65
N GLN A 1027 7.48 16.48 -11.56
CA GLN A 1027 8.13 15.85 -12.70
C GLN A 1027 9.52 15.35 -12.28
N LEU A 1028 9.69 14.02 -12.17
CA LEU A 1028 10.96 13.40 -11.78
C LEU A 1028 11.40 12.34 -12.81
N LYS A 1029 12.53 12.57 -13.48
CA LYS A 1029 13.12 11.62 -14.44
C LYS A 1029 14.14 10.72 -13.75
N LYS A 1030 14.08 9.40 -13.97
CA LYS A 1030 14.94 8.42 -13.29
C LYS A 1030 16.44 8.74 -13.26
N LEU A 1031 16.99 9.35 -14.32
CA LEU A 1031 18.43 9.62 -14.46
C LEU A 1031 18.85 11.07 -14.09
N TRP A 1032 17.95 11.86 -13.49
CA TRP A 1032 18.24 13.27 -13.22
C TRP A 1032 19.44 13.45 -12.28
N VAL A 1033 19.58 12.59 -11.26
CA VAL A 1033 20.68 12.64 -10.28
C VAL A 1033 22.02 12.38 -10.95
N GLN A 1034 22.10 11.34 -11.81
CA GLN A 1034 23.32 11.04 -12.57
C GLN A 1034 23.76 12.24 -13.38
N ARG A 1035 22.82 12.83 -14.13
CA ARG A 1035 23.13 14.00 -14.95
C ARG A 1035 23.56 15.21 -14.12
N ALA A 1036 22.84 15.52 -13.04
CA ALA A 1036 23.21 16.60 -12.15
C ALA A 1036 24.60 16.39 -11.53
N TYR A 1037 24.95 15.15 -11.17
CA TYR A 1037 26.31 14.80 -10.73
C TYR A 1037 27.35 15.10 -11.81
N TYR A 1038 27.13 14.63 -13.05
CA TYR A 1038 28.04 14.84 -14.17
C TYR A 1038 28.21 16.33 -14.56
N GLU A 1039 27.14 17.12 -14.53
CA GLU A 1039 27.17 18.53 -14.94
C GLU A 1039 27.66 19.48 -13.84
N LEU A 1040 27.41 19.17 -12.57
CA LEU A 1040 27.73 20.06 -11.45
C LEU A 1040 28.87 19.56 -10.55
N VAL A 1041 28.89 18.27 -10.19
CA VAL A 1041 29.82 17.75 -9.18
C VAL A 1041 31.12 17.27 -9.80
N LYS A 1042 31.05 16.47 -10.87
CA LYS A 1042 32.23 15.91 -11.53
C LYS A 1042 33.26 16.98 -11.98
N PRO A 1043 32.85 18.14 -12.54
CA PRO A 1043 33.79 19.21 -12.90
C PRO A 1043 34.44 19.90 -11.70
N MET A 1044 33.84 19.79 -10.50
CA MET A 1044 34.38 20.36 -9.27
C MET A 1044 35.42 19.46 -8.60
N LEU A 1045 35.40 18.14 -8.87
CA LEU A 1045 36.33 17.19 -8.23
C LEU A 1045 37.78 17.67 -8.36
N PRO A 1046 38.37 17.89 -9.55
CA PRO A 1046 39.78 18.28 -9.65
C PRO A 1046 40.14 19.60 -8.95
N LYS A 1047 39.16 20.49 -8.75
CA LYS A 1047 39.33 21.79 -8.10
C LYS A 1047 39.27 21.71 -6.57
N ALA A 1048 38.80 20.59 -6.02
CA ALA A 1048 38.80 20.33 -4.57
C ALA A 1048 40.20 19.97 -4.04
N TRP A 1049 41.20 19.85 -4.92
CA TRP A 1049 42.61 19.67 -4.55
C TRP A 1049 43.35 21.02 -4.53
N PRO A 1050 44.20 21.27 -3.53
CA PRO A 1050 45.10 22.42 -3.55
C PRO A 1050 46.08 22.27 -4.72
N ALA A 1051 46.24 23.32 -5.54
CA ALA A 1051 47.05 23.34 -6.76
C ALA A 1051 48.58 23.24 -6.55
N GLY A 1052 49.03 22.68 -5.41
CA GLY A 1052 50.44 22.45 -5.08
C GLY A 1052 51.21 23.66 -4.54
N SER A 1053 50.65 24.88 -4.60
CA SER A 1053 51.36 26.12 -4.22
C SER A 1053 51.36 26.43 -2.70
N ASN A 1054 50.55 25.73 -1.91
CA ASN A 1054 50.26 26.03 -0.48
C ASN A 1054 49.92 27.50 -0.18
N SER A 1055 49.48 28.29 -1.17
CA SER A 1055 49.02 29.66 -0.94
C SER A 1055 47.71 29.69 -0.14
N LYS A 1056 47.51 30.75 0.67
CA LYS A 1056 46.26 30.92 1.44
C LYS A 1056 45.02 30.88 0.55
N ASP A 1057 45.11 31.50 -0.63
CA ASP A 1057 44.02 31.56 -1.60
C ASP A 1057 43.72 30.19 -2.22
N ASP A 1058 44.74 29.40 -2.57
CA ASP A 1058 44.52 28.07 -3.16
C ASP A 1058 43.98 27.07 -2.13
N MET A 1059 44.38 27.19 -0.87
CA MET A 1059 43.80 26.41 0.24
C MET A 1059 42.32 26.77 0.45
N LEU A 1060 41.99 28.05 0.42
CA LEU A 1060 40.61 28.54 0.57
C LEU A 1060 39.71 28.05 -0.57
N VAL A 1061 40.16 28.20 -1.82
CA VAL A 1061 39.41 27.77 -2.99
C VAL A 1061 39.20 26.25 -2.98
N ALA A 1062 40.25 25.46 -2.72
CA ALA A 1062 40.14 24.01 -2.62
C ALA A 1062 39.19 23.56 -1.49
N ALA A 1063 39.20 24.26 -0.35
CA ALA A 1063 38.26 24.02 0.75
C ALA A 1063 36.80 24.33 0.34
N ASN A 1064 36.55 25.43 -0.36
CA ASN A 1064 35.22 25.76 -0.88
C ASN A 1064 34.69 24.70 -1.84
N TYR A 1065 35.52 24.25 -2.81
CA TYR A 1065 35.14 23.17 -3.74
C TYR A 1065 34.92 21.83 -3.02
N SER A 1066 35.72 21.53 -1.99
CA SER A 1066 35.50 20.36 -1.14
C SER A 1066 34.14 20.42 -0.45
N ILE A 1067 33.77 21.57 0.14
CA ILE A 1067 32.46 21.77 0.76
C ILE A 1067 31.34 21.56 -0.27
N ALA A 1068 31.46 22.12 -1.47
CA ALA A 1068 30.47 22.01 -2.53
C ALA A 1068 30.23 20.54 -2.95
N VAL A 1069 31.31 19.79 -3.17
CA VAL A 1069 31.26 18.36 -3.53
C VAL A 1069 30.63 17.54 -2.41
N LEU A 1070 31.10 17.68 -1.18
CA LEU A 1070 30.61 16.86 -0.05
C LEU A 1070 29.15 17.15 0.28
N ARG A 1071 28.72 18.42 0.17
CA ARG A 1071 27.33 18.82 0.38
C ARG A 1071 26.38 18.30 -0.69
N ALA A 1072 26.85 18.13 -1.93
CA ALA A 1072 26.09 17.51 -3.00
C ALA A 1072 26.03 15.98 -2.86
N VAL A 1073 27.20 15.33 -2.74
CA VAL A 1073 27.34 13.86 -2.79
C VAL A 1073 26.63 13.16 -1.62
N LYS A 1074 26.50 13.80 -0.46
CA LYS A 1074 25.80 13.19 0.70
C LYS A 1074 24.35 12.77 0.41
N HIS A 1075 23.70 13.37 -0.60
CA HIS A 1075 22.32 13.07 -1.02
C HIS A 1075 22.24 12.11 -2.22
N ILE A 1076 23.39 11.74 -2.77
CA ILE A 1076 23.47 10.91 -3.98
C ILE A 1076 23.71 9.45 -3.54
N THR A 1077 23.11 8.50 -4.25
CA THR A 1077 23.31 7.07 -3.95
C THR A 1077 24.67 6.59 -4.47
N TYR A 1078 25.28 5.64 -3.76
CA TYR A 1078 26.66 5.17 -4.02
C TYR A 1078 26.92 4.80 -5.48
N ALA A 1079 26.00 4.09 -6.12
CA ALA A 1079 26.12 3.64 -7.52
C ALA A 1079 26.37 4.77 -8.54
N HIS A 1080 26.06 6.03 -8.20
CA HIS A 1080 26.21 7.17 -9.11
C HIS A 1080 27.61 7.81 -9.07
N TYR A 1081 28.35 7.62 -7.98
CA TYR A 1081 29.70 8.18 -7.80
C TYR A 1081 30.75 7.10 -7.55
N GLU A 1082 30.42 5.82 -7.77
CA GLU A 1082 31.29 4.68 -7.51
C GLU A 1082 32.68 4.86 -8.15
N ASP A 1083 32.74 5.29 -9.41
CA ASP A 1083 33.99 5.49 -10.16
C ASP A 1083 34.89 6.57 -9.55
N ASP A 1084 34.30 7.54 -8.87
CA ASP A 1084 34.98 8.69 -8.29
C ASP A 1084 35.24 8.50 -6.77
N THR A 1085 35.10 7.27 -6.25
CA THR A 1085 35.22 6.91 -4.82
C THR A 1085 36.57 7.31 -4.21
N GLU A 1086 37.69 6.97 -4.86
CA GLU A 1086 39.02 7.24 -4.29
C GLU A 1086 39.29 8.73 -4.13
N ASP A 1087 38.86 9.50 -5.12
CA ASP A 1087 38.95 10.95 -5.16
C ASP A 1087 38.12 11.56 -4.04
N LEU A 1088 36.89 11.06 -3.82
CA LEU A 1088 36.06 11.47 -2.70
C LEU A 1088 36.70 11.13 -1.34
N ILE A 1089 37.30 9.96 -1.16
CA ILE A 1089 38.00 9.61 0.09
C ILE A 1089 39.12 10.62 0.37
N ARG A 1090 39.93 10.94 -0.64
CA ARG A 1090 41.03 11.93 -0.53
C ARG A 1090 40.50 13.33 -0.17
N ILE A 1091 39.41 13.78 -0.80
CA ILE A 1091 38.74 15.05 -0.46
C ILE A 1091 38.28 15.05 1.00
N ILE A 1092 37.65 13.97 1.45
CA ILE A 1092 37.13 13.87 2.82
C ILE A 1092 38.26 13.90 3.85
N LEU A 1093 39.36 13.18 3.60
CA LEU A 1093 40.55 13.21 4.45
C LEU A 1093 41.14 14.63 4.54
N CYS A 1094 41.19 15.34 3.40
CA CYS A 1094 41.63 16.74 3.35
C CYS A 1094 40.70 17.65 4.16
N ALA A 1095 39.38 17.47 4.02
CA ALA A 1095 38.37 18.24 4.76
C ALA A 1095 38.46 17.99 6.27
N ILE A 1096 38.57 16.74 6.72
CA ILE A 1096 38.76 16.40 8.14
C ILE A 1096 40.04 17.04 8.69
N ARG A 1097 41.11 17.04 7.90
CA ARG A 1097 42.40 17.60 8.32
C ARG A 1097 42.35 19.12 8.48
N ASN A 1098 41.75 19.83 7.53
CA ASN A 1098 41.88 21.29 7.41
C ASN A 1098 40.65 22.08 7.91
N LEU A 1099 39.49 21.45 8.07
CA LEU A 1099 38.28 22.10 8.56
C LEU A 1099 37.96 21.69 10.01
N PRO A 1100 37.38 22.59 10.82
CA PRO A 1100 36.85 22.25 12.13
C PRO A 1100 35.66 21.28 12.02
N ALA A 1101 35.39 20.56 13.12
CA ALA A 1101 34.26 19.65 13.24
C ALA A 1101 32.93 20.42 13.08
N SER A 1102 32.37 20.34 11.89
CA SER A 1102 31.24 21.15 11.44
C SER A 1102 30.31 20.30 10.58
N ALA A 1103 29.16 20.86 10.22
CA ALA A 1103 28.22 20.24 9.30
C ALA A 1103 28.85 19.86 7.93
N ASP A 1104 29.92 20.56 7.52
CA ASP A 1104 30.65 20.26 6.28
C ASP A 1104 31.49 18.97 6.42
N VAL A 1105 32.17 18.80 7.57
CA VAL A 1105 32.92 17.57 7.88
C VAL A 1105 31.97 16.39 8.13
N ALA A 1106 30.83 16.63 8.78
CA ALA A 1106 29.80 15.62 8.98
C ALA A 1106 29.29 15.03 7.65
N ALA A 1107 29.13 15.86 6.60
CA ALA A 1107 28.75 15.38 5.27
C ALA A 1107 29.79 14.41 4.69
N GLY A 1108 31.09 14.72 4.82
CA GLY A 1108 32.16 13.83 4.40
C GLY A 1108 32.20 12.51 5.19
N LEU A 1109 32.07 12.57 6.51
CA LEU A 1109 32.02 11.37 7.37
C LEU A 1109 30.84 10.46 7.02
N HIS A 1110 29.67 11.04 6.72
CA HIS A 1110 28.52 10.27 6.25
C HIS A 1110 28.82 9.54 4.93
N ILE A 1111 29.49 10.20 3.99
CA ILE A 1111 29.91 9.57 2.73
C ILE A 1111 30.90 8.43 3.00
N LEU A 1112 31.86 8.58 3.93
CA LEU A 1112 32.77 7.47 4.31
C LEU A 1112 32.05 6.27 4.90
N VAL A 1113 31.02 6.48 5.73
CA VAL A 1113 30.15 5.42 6.27
C VAL A 1113 29.50 4.66 5.10
N VAL A 1114 28.89 5.38 4.15
CA VAL A 1114 28.23 4.77 2.98
C VAL A 1114 29.22 4.02 2.09
N ILE A 1115 30.41 4.58 1.81
CA ILE A 1115 31.46 3.91 1.02
C ILE A 1115 31.92 2.62 1.72
N THR A 1116 32.07 2.66 3.04
CA THR A 1116 32.51 1.50 3.84
C THR A 1116 31.49 0.36 3.78
N GLU A 1117 30.20 0.68 3.82
CA GLU A 1117 29.11 -0.31 3.70
C GLU A 1117 29.02 -0.92 2.29
N ASN A 1118 29.24 -0.13 1.23
CA ASN A 1118 28.97 -0.56 -0.15
C ASN A 1118 30.19 -1.06 -0.91
N SER A 1119 31.42 -0.63 -0.56
CA SER A 1119 32.65 -1.02 -1.28
C SER A 1119 33.91 -1.02 -0.40
N PRO A 1120 34.02 -1.98 0.54
CA PRO A 1120 35.19 -2.12 1.41
C PRO A 1120 36.52 -2.22 0.64
N ARG A 1121 36.54 -2.90 -0.51
CA ARG A 1121 37.75 -3.08 -1.34
C ARG A 1121 38.37 -1.75 -1.80
N ARG A 1122 37.55 -0.77 -2.21
CA ARG A 1122 38.03 0.56 -2.64
C ARG A 1122 38.46 1.43 -1.45
N MET A 1123 37.93 1.18 -0.26
CA MET A 1123 38.30 1.85 0.99
C MET A 1123 39.61 1.31 1.60
N GLN A 1124 39.91 0.02 1.38
CA GLN A 1124 41.05 -0.70 1.99
C GLN A 1124 42.41 0.02 1.86
N PRO A 1125 42.80 0.61 0.71
CA PRO A 1125 44.08 1.32 0.58
C PRO A 1125 44.20 2.56 1.48
N PHE A 1126 43.08 3.15 1.86
CA PHE A 1126 43.01 4.38 2.66
C PHE A 1126 42.68 4.12 4.14
N LEU A 1127 42.46 2.86 4.53
CA LEU A 1127 41.92 2.47 5.83
C LEU A 1127 42.67 3.08 7.01
N LYS A 1128 44.01 3.01 6.99
CA LYS A 1128 44.86 3.60 8.04
C LYS A 1128 44.67 5.12 8.14
N SER A 1129 44.72 5.82 7.01
CA SER A 1129 44.55 7.28 6.96
C SER A 1129 43.14 7.71 7.38
N VAL A 1130 42.11 6.94 7.03
CA VAL A 1130 40.72 7.16 7.43
C VAL A 1130 40.54 6.97 8.93
N ILE A 1131 41.12 5.92 9.50
CA ILE A 1131 41.11 5.70 10.96
C ILE A 1131 41.82 6.86 11.66
N ASP A 1132 43.06 7.18 11.28
CA ASP A 1132 43.85 8.23 11.92
C ASP A 1132 43.18 9.62 11.83
N ALA A 1133 42.65 9.98 10.65
CA ALA A 1133 41.90 11.21 10.46
C ALA A 1133 40.63 11.24 11.31
N SER A 1134 39.88 10.14 11.37
CA SER A 1134 38.65 10.04 12.17
C SER A 1134 38.93 10.13 13.67
N LEU A 1135 40.02 9.50 14.13
CA LEU A 1135 40.48 9.58 15.52
C LEU A 1135 40.90 11.00 15.90
N SER A 1136 41.43 11.78 14.97
CA SER A 1136 41.83 13.17 15.23
C SER A 1136 40.67 14.06 15.68
N ILE A 1137 39.43 13.77 15.25
CA ILE A 1137 38.23 14.53 15.64
C ILE A 1137 37.96 14.41 17.15
N PHE A 1138 38.24 13.25 17.76
CA PHE A 1138 38.14 13.05 19.20
C PHE A 1138 39.33 13.65 19.98
N ARG A 1139 40.52 13.72 19.35
CA ARG A 1139 41.73 14.29 19.97
C ARG A 1139 41.73 15.82 19.97
N ARG A 1140 41.07 16.45 18.99
CA ARG A 1140 40.94 17.92 18.86
C ARG A 1140 39.98 18.56 19.88
N GLY A 1141 39.45 17.80 20.84
CA GLY A 1141 38.45 18.27 21.81
C GLY A 1141 39.00 19.22 22.89
N ARG A 1142 38.36 20.40 22.98
CA ARG A 1142 38.36 21.42 24.07
C ARG A 1142 39.47 22.48 24.16
N THR A 1143 40.56 22.44 23.39
CA THR A 1143 41.63 23.48 23.49
C THR A 1143 42.16 24.00 22.16
N HIS A 1144 41.32 24.23 21.15
CA HIS A 1144 41.74 25.08 20.02
C HIS A 1144 41.36 26.54 20.28
N GLN A 1145 42.31 27.28 20.85
CA GLN A 1145 42.35 28.73 20.71
C GLN A 1145 42.55 29.07 19.23
N ALA A 1146 41.70 29.94 18.70
CA ALA A 1146 41.56 30.31 17.29
C ALA A 1146 42.72 31.15 16.71
N GLY A 1147 43.96 30.96 17.17
CA GLY A 1147 45.05 31.93 16.95
C GLY A 1147 45.85 31.80 15.66
N GLU A 1148 46.23 30.58 15.22
CA GLU A 1148 47.24 30.42 14.15
C GLU A 1148 46.85 29.47 13.01
N ASP A 1149 46.16 28.35 13.27
CA ASP A 1149 45.86 27.32 12.25
C ASP A 1149 44.75 27.71 11.23
N ASN A 1150 43.88 28.68 11.57
CA ASN A 1150 42.75 29.10 10.74
C ASN A 1150 42.97 30.45 10.03
N ALA A 1151 44.19 31.01 10.05
CA ALA A 1151 44.50 32.34 9.54
C ALA A 1151 44.38 32.52 8.01
N TRP A 1152 43.95 31.48 7.30
CA TRP A 1152 43.64 31.49 5.86
C TRP A 1152 42.12 31.56 5.58
N MET A 1153 41.27 31.35 6.59
CA MET A 1153 39.81 31.42 6.46
C MET A 1153 39.31 32.87 6.65
N PRO A 1154 38.33 33.34 5.85
CA PRO A 1154 37.63 34.60 6.10
C PRO A 1154 36.92 34.66 7.47
N GLU A 1155 36.64 35.87 7.95
CA GLU A 1155 35.77 36.06 9.13
C GLU A 1155 34.39 35.45 8.88
N ASN A 1156 33.80 34.81 9.90
CA ASN A 1156 32.51 34.10 9.84
C ASN A 1156 32.43 32.95 8.82
N TYR A 1157 33.56 32.41 8.36
CA TYR A 1157 33.59 31.28 7.42
C TYR A 1157 32.82 30.04 7.92
N MET A 1158 32.80 29.81 9.24
CA MET A 1158 32.05 28.70 9.86
C MET A 1158 30.68 29.17 10.38
N PRO A 1159 29.58 28.46 10.07
CA PRO A 1159 28.28 28.76 10.64
C PRO A 1159 28.30 28.61 12.16
N PHE A 1160 27.62 29.51 12.86
CA PHE A 1160 27.56 29.51 14.32
C PHE A 1160 26.77 28.30 14.85
N ASP A 1161 27.38 27.46 15.69
CA ASP A 1161 26.73 26.31 16.37
C ASP A 1161 26.45 26.65 17.84
N ARG A 1162 25.21 27.04 18.16
CA ARG A 1162 24.79 27.43 19.51
C ARG A 1162 24.82 26.27 20.53
N SER A 1163 24.73 25.02 20.08
CA SER A 1163 24.45 23.86 20.94
C SER A 1163 25.50 22.76 20.89
N GLY A 1164 26.57 22.92 20.10
CA GLY A 1164 27.58 21.88 19.87
C GLY A 1164 27.03 20.65 19.15
N PHE A 1165 25.86 20.77 18.52
CA PHE A 1165 25.17 19.65 17.87
C PHE A 1165 25.98 19.10 16.70
N GLN A 1166 26.61 19.96 15.91
CA GLN A 1166 27.36 19.56 14.70
C GLN A 1166 28.64 18.82 15.08
N GLU A 1167 29.31 19.24 16.15
CA GLU A 1167 30.47 18.54 16.70
C GLU A 1167 30.08 17.15 17.23
N ALA A 1168 28.95 17.07 17.96
CA ALA A 1168 28.42 15.79 18.44
C ALA A 1168 28.03 14.86 17.28
N GLN A 1169 27.47 15.40 16.19
CA GLN A 1169 27.15 14.65 14.98
C GLN A 1169 28.41 14.07 14.31
N CYS A 1170 29.49 14.86 14.19
CA CYS A 1170 30.77 14.37 13.68
C CYS A 1170 31.31 13.21 14.54
N ARG A 1171 31.29 13.37 15.88
CA ARG A 1171 31.72 12.31 16.81
C ARG A 1171 30.88 11.04 16.67
N ALA A 1172 29.56 11.17 16.55
CA ALA A 1172 28.66 10.03 16.37
C ALA A 1172 28.92 9.29 15.03
N LEU A 1173 29.14 10.03 13.94
CA LEU A 1173 29.47 9.44 12.63
C LEU A 1173 30.84 8.74 12.65
N VAL A 1174 31.85 9.30 13.30
CA VAL A 1174 33.15 8.62 13.50
C VAL A 1174 32.96 7.32 14.25
N VAL A 1175 32.19 7.32 15.35
CA VAL A 1175 31.91 6.11 16.13
C VAL A 1175 31.23 5.05 15.27
N ARG A 1176 30.24 5.44 14.45
CA ARG A 1176 29.56 4.54 13.52
C ARG A 1176 30.51 3.98 12.46
N LEU A 1177 31.35 4.84 11.86
CA LEU A 1177 32.36 4.44 10.87
C LEU A 1177 33.32 3.40 11.47
N ILE A 1178 33.88 3.68 12.65
CA ILE A 1178 34.76 2.75 13.37
C ILE A 1178 34.04 1.44 13.68
N GLY A 1179 32.79 1.50 14.16
CA GLY A 1179 31.97 0.32 14.44
C GLY A 1179 31.70 -0.58 13.24
N GLN A 1180 31.72 -0.03 12.03
CA GLN A 1180 31.50 -0.76 10.79
C GLN A 1180 32.76 -1.40 10.21
N LEU A 1181 33.95 -1.12 10.73
CA LEU A 1181 35.17 -1.70 10.18
C LEU A 1181 35.27 -3.23 10.39
N PRO A 1182 35.05 -3.79 11.60
CA PRO A 1182 35.16 -5.24 11.80
C PRO A 1182 34.28 -6.11 10.91
N PRO A 1183 32.97 -5.81 10.69
CA PRO A 1183 32.14 -6.65 9.84
C PRO A 1183 32.47 -6.53 8.34
N ASN A 1184 33.15 -5.46 7.91
CA ASN A 1184 33.40 -5.17 6.50
C ASN A 1184 34.84 -5.43 6.04
N PHE A 1185 35.78 -5.66 6.97
CA PHE A 1185 37.19 -5.91 6.66
C PHE A 1185 37.73 -7.11 7.43
N GLU A 1186 38.64 -7.86 6.80
CA GLU A 1186 39.36 -8.94 7.48
C GLU A 1186 40.19 -8.40 8.65
N HIS A 1187 40.19 -9.12 9.77
CA HIS A 1187 40.81 -8.67 11.03
C HIS A 1187 42.29 -8.26 10.88
N ARG A 1188 43.05 -8.93 9.99
CA ARG A 1188 44.46 -8.61 9.71
C ARG A 1188 44.71 -7.15 9.32
N HIS A 1189 43.73 -6.48 8.71
CA HIS A 1189 43.84 -5.07 8.31
C HIS A 1189 43.50 -4.09 9.45
N LEU A 1190 42.95 -4.58 10.57
CA LEU A 1190 42.48 -3.79 11.70
C LEU A 1190 43.33 -3.96 12.97
N LEU A 1191 44.17 -5.00 13.06
CA LEU A 1191 44.97 -5.32 14.25
C LEU A 1191 45.78 -4.13 14.77
N ASP A 1192 46.49 -3.44 13.88
CA ASP A 1192 47.34 -2.29 14.22
C ASP A 1192 46.55 -1.11 14.84
N SER A 1193 45.25 -1.03 14.55
CA SER A 1193 44.36 0.06 14.99
C SER A 1193 43.38 -0.35 16.09
N ALA A 1194 43.30 -1.65 16.42
CA ALA A 1194 42.28 -2.20 17.31
C ALA A 1194 42.33 -1.64 18.73
N SER A 1195 43.54 -1.45 19.27
CA SER A 1195 43.73 -0.86 20.61
C SER A 1195 43.23 0.60 20.67
N GLN A 1196 43.49 1.38 19.63
CA GLN A 1196 43.05 2.78 19.54
C GLN A 1196 41.53 2.88 19.34
N ALA A 1197 40.96 2.01 18.50
CA ALA A 1197 39.52 1.93 18.26
C ALA A 1197 38.73 1.54 19.53
N LYS A 1198 39.17 0.50 20.25
CA LYS A 1198 38.55 0.08 21.53
C LYS A 1198 38.60 1.20 22.58
N ARG A 1199 39.72 1.94 22.67
CA ARG A 1199 39.87 3.08 23.59
C ARG A 1199 38.92 4.24 23.23
N LEU A 1200 38.75 4.55 21.94
CA LEU A 1200 37.78 5.56 21.49
C LEU A 1200 36.35 5.15 21.82
N LEU A 1201 35.95 3.91 21.54
CA LEU A 1201 34.59 3.43 21.81
C LEU A 1201 34.25 3.46 23.31
N ALA A 1202 35.24 3.20 24.18
CA ALA A 1202 35.11 3.38 25.61
C ALA A 1202 34.91 4.87 25.98
N GLN A 1203 35.71 5.78 25.41
CA GLN A 1203 35.56 7.23 25.61
C GLN A 1203 34.19 7.74 25.12
N ALA A 1204 33.73 7.31 23.95
CA ALA A 1204 32.44 7.70 23.37
C ALA A 1204 31.23 7.18 24.16
N SER A 1205 31.38 6.08 24.91
CA SER A 1205 30.35 5.56 25.82
C SER A 1205 30.04 6.53 26.98
N GLY A 1206 30.99 7.42 27.31
CA GLY A 1206 30.85 8.46 28.34
C GLY A 1206 30.64 9.88 27.79
N ASP A 1207 30.31 10.05 26.50
CA ASP A 1207 30.12 11.38 25.89
C ASP A 1207 28.87 12.11 26.44
N GLU A 1208 28.93 13.44 26.52
CA GLU A 1208 27.84 14.30 26.99
C GLU A 1208 26.60 14.21 26.10
N SER A 1209 26.78 13.93 24.79
CA SER A 1209 25.69 13.76 23.84
C SER A 1209 25.09 12.35 23.87
N ARG A 1210 23.76 12.25 24.00
CA ARG A 1210 23.02 10.96 23.92
C ARG A 1210 23.24 10.24 22.59
N MET A 1211 23.33 10.98 21.47
CA MET A 1211 23.49 10.42 20.12
C MET A 1211 24.84 9.68 19.97
N VAL A 1212 25.91 10.23 20.54
CA VAL A 1212 27.25 9.61 20.50
C VAL A 1212 27.28 8.34 21.34
N ARG A 1213 26.68 8.38 22.53
CA ARG A 1213 26.57 7.21 23.42
C ARG A 1213 25.79 6.06 22.78
N GLU A 1214 24.69 6.36 22.10
CA GLU A 1214 23.90 5.34 21.40
C GLU A 1214 24.69 4.68 20.26
N ALA A 1215 25.43 5.47 19.47
CA ALA A 1215 26.30 4.94 18.42
C ALA A 1215 27.42 4.06 18.99
N ALA A 1216 27.99 4.44 20.15
CA ALA A 1216 29.06 3.69 20.81
C ALA A 1216 28.58 2.33 21.33
N LEU A 1217 27.41 2.28 21.95
CA LEU A 1217 26.80 1.04 22.44
C LEU A 1217 26.58 0.00 21.33
N LYS A 1218 26.12 0.46 20.16
CA LYS A 1218 25.92 -0.40 18.98
C LYS A 1218 27.27 -0.89 18.41
N SER A 1219 28.28 -0.03 18.41
CA SER A 1219 29.57 -0.28 17.75
C SER A 1219 30.55 -1.14 18.56
N ARG A 1220 30.44 -1.16 19.91
CA ARG A 1220 31.38 -1.91 20.78
C ARG A 1220 31.36 -3.41 20.56
N LYS A 1221 30.17 -4.00 20.41
CA LYS A 1221 30.01 -5.46 20.21
C LYS A 1221 30.83 -5.98 19.03
N ALA A 1222 30.92 -5.21 17.94
CA ALA A 1222 31.64 -5.61 16.74
C ALA A 1222 33.16 -5.69 16.92
N TRP A 1223 33.73 -4.96 17.89
CA TRP A 1223 35.17 -4.94 18.13
C TRP A 1223 35.64 -5.93 19.20
N ASP A 1224 34.73 -6.53 19.96
CA ASP A 1224 35.06 -7.52 21.00
C ASP A 1224 35.62 -8.82 20.41
N GLU A 1225 35.26 -9.16 19.16
CA GLU A 1225 35.67 -10.37 18.44
C GLU A 1225 36.94 -10.20 17.59
N VAL A 1226 37.47 -8.97 17.47
CA VAL A 1226 38.70 -8.69 16.72
C VAL A 1226 39.91 -8.99 17.62
N ASN A 1227 40.56 -10.12 17.35
CA ASN A 1227 41.76 -10.64 18.01
C ASN A 1227 42.95 -10.76 17.05
#